data_AF-A0A0Q5LU85-F1
#
_entry.id   AF-A0A0Q5LU85-F1
#
_cell.length_a   1.000
_cell.length_b   1.000
_cell.length_c   1.000
_cell.angle_alpha   90.00
_cell.angle_beta   90.00
_cell.angle_gamma   90.00
#
_symmetry.space_group_name_H-M   'P 1'
#
loop_
_entity.id
_entity.type
_entity.pdbx_description
1 polymer ?
#
loop_
_entity_poly.entity_id
_entity_poly.type
_entity_poly.pdbx_seq_one_letter_code
_entity_poly.pdbx_strand_id
1 'polypeptide(L)'
;MAISRRTFLTAAAATSALALLPLDSTGAQASASAAGLPLGSLPLGSLPAGANAGARLTNLAHLRFLLAEVPVVASATHTTFGIDVSPRVLAPWTYADTDGAGGYRPVGGGTRDAVTGSWTQGAYNADDIARAAVVFLREWKATGDAQARDEARDVLRSLAFLQTTSGPNAGRVVLWQQEDGTLNPSAIPVELPDPSDSAESYWLARTVWAFGEGYAAFRREDAEFTAFLLSRLHLALDALGRESLSRAGQWVRSDGRDLPAWLIAGGADATAEAMLGLAAATEAGDARSRQALQTYGEGVAAMATVPAKGWPFGAVLPWTGSLGFWHAWGAAAPEALARAGALLRRREWTAAAVADAGTFTPQVLASGGPHNAWAPLPAEAQIAYGAHGRVAAAVQAASVGGEGLRVLAGLAAGWFFGANTAGVPVYDPATGVTFDGVETDGRVNRNSGAESTIHGLLTMLLLDANRDIARIATSITGLSSFSGLRVIDAEGARLSAGCVVVRPEGGAWTGEGNLSGGAYVRVPAGESVEFDVTEADGILHGLVWRQAADAGEAVWEVFRGRRRLWSSRTPAGGTGERGLTEADGMLVPQLLGGDLPGEPVTVRCTSTGDVRLDALMIQPAVANAVYSTTSGAAVLYANGTRRDQRVAVLAPGAGRAYEADGSQRGQAVGGGKVRVRGGGFTITQ
;
A
#
# COMPACT_ATOMS: atom_id res chain seq x y z
N MET A 1 3.87 -25.39 -14.12
CA MET A 1 3.87 -24.41 -15.23
C MET A 1 3.63 -23.04 -14.60
N ALA A 2 4.69 -22.23 -14.49
CA ALA A 2 4.62 -20.93 -13.84
C ALA A 2 4.17 -19.90 -14.88
N ILE A 3 2.92 -19.47 -14.79
CA ILE A 3 2.39 -18.35 -15.57
C ILE A 3 2.77 -17.09 -14.82
N SER A 4 3.49 -16.19 -15.48
CA SER A 4 3.97 -14.92 -14.91
C SER A 4 2.78 -14.03 -14.49
N ARG A 5 2.85 -13.48 -13.28
CA ARG A 5 1.96 -12.46 -12.68
C ARG A 5 1.98 -11.10 -13.42
N ARG A 6 2.48 -11.06 -14.67
CA ARG A 6 2.37 -9.94 -15.63
C ARG A 6 0.93 -9.41 -15.75
N THR A 7 -0.05 -10.29 -15.53
CA THR A 7 -1.48 -9.98 -15.55
C THR A 7 -2.02 -9.46 -14.20
N PHE A 8 -1.35 -9.67 -13.06
CA PHE A 8 -1.82 -9.24 -11.73
C PHE A 8 -1.69 -7.73 -11.52
N LEU A 9 -0.53 -7.16 -11.86
CA LEU A 9 -0.29 -5.72 -11.76
C LEU A 9 -1.05 -4.92 -12.82
N THR A 10 -1.35 -5.55 -13.96
CA THR A 10 -2.24 -4.95 -14.96
C THR A 10 -3.71 -5.15 -14.64
N ALA A 11 -4.18 -6.22 -13.99
CA ALA A 11 -5.59 -6.40 -13.66
C ALA A 11 -6.03 -5.58 -12.44
N ALA A 12 -5.19 -5.43 -11.41
CA ALA A 12 -5.47 -4.55 -10.28
C ALA A 12 -5.41 -3.05 -10.66
N ALA A 13 -4.78 -2.71 -11.79
CA ALA A 13 -4.72 -1.35 -12.35
C ALA A 13 -5.68 -1.13 -13.56
N ALA A 14 -6.02 -2.18 -14.32
CA ALA A 14 -6.85 -2.06 -15.53
C ALA A 14 -8.34 -1.85 -15.21
N THR A 15 -8.79 -2.22 -14.02
CA THR A 15 -10.13 -1.89 -13.53
C THR A 15 -10.32 -0.39 -13.28
N SER A 16 -9.23 0.37 -13.09
CA SER A 16 -9.25 1.83 -13.00
C SER A 16 -9.02 2.56 -14.33
N ALA A 17 -8.55 1.86 -15.38
CA ALA A 17 -8.09 2.48 -16.64
C ALA A 17 -8.95 2.18 -17.89
N LEU A 18 -9.89 1.23 -17.84
CA LEU A 18 -10.79 0.92 -18.96
C LEU A 18 -12.05 1.81 -18.98
N ALA A 19 -11.85 3.11 -18.82
CA ALA A 19 -12.84 4.12 -19.20
C ALA A 19 -12.07 5.35 -19.67
N LEU A 20 -11.67 5.37 -20.95
CA LEU A 20 -11.42 6.54 -21.80
C LEU A 20 -10.69 6.09 -23.09
N LEU A 21 -11.46 5.75 -24.12
CA LEU A 21 -10.98 5.83 -25.50
C LEU A 21 -11.29 7.23 -26.03
N PRO A 22 -10.30 8.04 -26.43
CA PRO A 22 -10.52 9.09 -27.41
C PRO A 22 -10.13 8.59 -28.80
N LEU A 23 -10.99 8.91 -29.77
CA LEU A 23 -10.81 8.77 -31.20
C LEU A 23 -9.53 9.48 -31.69
N ASP A 24 -8.95 8.93 -32.76
CA ASP A 24 -7.78 9.39 -33.50
C ASP A 24 -7.61 10.91 -33.61
N SER A 25 -6.36 11.39 -33.46
CA SER A 25 -5.78 12.30 -34.46
C SER A 25 -4.25 12.39 -34.36
N THR A 26 -3.66 12.55 -35.54
CA THR A 26 -2.26 12.44 -35.91
C THR A 26 -1.40 13.65 -35.54
N GLY A 27 -0.17 13.39 -35.07
CA GLY A 27 1.08 14.04 -35.49
C GLY A 27 1.39 15.47 -35.03
N ALA A 28 2.46 15.62 -34.22
CA ALA A 28 3.67 16.42 -34.53
C ALA A 28 4.53 16.67 -33.26
N GLN A 29 5.84 16.53 -33.41
CA GLN A 29 6.88 16.95 -32.47
C GLN A 29 6.89 18.48 -32.30
N ALA A 30 7.13 18.98 -31.07
CA ALA A 30 7.97 20.17 -30.84
C ALA A 30 8.28 20.37 -29.34
N SER A 31 9.53 20.71 -29.08
CA SER A 31 10.10 21.26 -27.86
C SER A 31 9.62 22.69 -27.59
N ALA A 32 9.56 23.08 -26.30
CA ALA A 32 10.14 24.30 -25.72
C ALA A 32 9.29 25.00 -24.62
N SER A 33 10.02 25.40 -23.57
CA SER A 33 9.97 26.67 -22.83
C SER A 33 8.68 27.18 -22.17
N ALA A 34 8.84 27.48 -20.89
CA ALA A 34 7.98 28.31 -20.06
C ALA A 34 7.73 29.71 -20.63
N ALA A 35 6.45 30.11 -20.66
CA ALA A 35 6.00 31.49 -20.50
C ALA A 35 4.52 31.45 -20.08
N GLY A 36 4.20 32.04 -18.93
CA GLY A 36 2.83 32.14 -18.43
C GLY A 36 2.02 33.20 -19.16
N LEU A 37 0.69 33.07 -19.11
CA LEU A 37 -0.36 34.11 -19.13
C LEU A 37 -1.74 33.43 -18.84
N PRO A 38 -2.78 34.17 -18.43
CA PRO A 38 -3.72 33.75 -17.40
C PRO A 38 -4.92 32.95 -17.94
N LEU A 39 -5.30 31.89 -17.21
CA LEU A 39 -6.53 31.13 -17.47
C LEU A 39 -7.71 31.78 -16.73
N GLY A 40 -8.73 32.12 -17.52
CA GLY A 40 -10.02 32.60 -17.05
C GLY A 40 -10.74 31.55 -16.20
N SER A 41 -11.45 32.05 -15.19
CA SER A 41 -12.21 31.34 -14.20
C SER A 41 -13.44 30.63 -14.78
N LEU A 42 -13.49 29.32 -14.65
CA LEU A 42 -14.71 28.50 -14.66
C LEU A 42 -14.88 27.86 -13.27
N PRO A 43 -16.12 27.62 -12.80
CA PRO A 43 -16.37 27.35 -11.40
C PRO A 43 -15.87 25.96 -11.00
N LEU A 44 -14.89 25.93 -10.11
CA LEU A 44 -14.51 24.76 -9.33
C LEU A 44 -15.71 24.34 -8.47
N GLY A 45 -16.32 23.20 -8.79
CA GLY A 45 -17.18 22.47 -7.86
C GLY A 45 -16.35 22.12 -6.63
N SER A 46 -16.41 22.99 -5.63
CA SER A 46 -15.67 22.86 -4.38
C SER A 46 -16.55 22.07 -3.42
N LEU A 47 -16.01 20.94 -2.92
CA LEU A 47 -16.57 20.29 -1.74
C LEU A 47 -16.53 21.30 -0.58
N PRO A 48 -17.60 21.45 0.21
CA PRO A 48 -17.64 22.45 1.27
C PRO A 48 -16.55 22.17 2.32
N ALA A 49 -15.55 23.05 2.35
CA ALA A 49 -14.54 23.07 3.40
C ALA A 49 -15.18 23.56 4.70
N GLY A 50 -15.55 22.63 5.57
CA GLY A 50 -16.14 22.98 6.87
C GLY A 50 -16.67 21.80 7.65
N ALA A 51 -15.83 20.83 8.00
CA ALA A 51 -16.18 19.92 9.09
C ALA A 51 -16.18 20.72 10.41
N ASN A 52 -17.35 20.89 11.03
CA ASN A 52 -17.45 21.45 12.37
C ASN A 52 -16.55 20.63 13.31
N ALA A 53 -15.61 21.29 13.99
CA ALA A 53 -14.73 20.65 14.96
C ALA A 53 -15.58 19.96 16.06
N GLY A 54 -15.65 18.62 16.00
CA GLY A 54 -16.45 17.80 16.92
C GLY A 54 -17.58 16.99 16.25
N ALA A 55 -17.86 17.20 14.96
CA ALA A 55 -18.73 16.32 14.19
C ALA A 55 -18.02 15.00 13.86
N ARG A 56 -18.79 13.92 13.85
CA ARG A 56 -18.33 12.60 13.43
C ARG A 56 -17.96 12.60 11.94
N LEU A 57 -16.85 11.97 11.59
CA LEU A 57 -16.33 11.93 10.22
C LEU A 57 -16.92 10.80 9.39
N THR A 58 -17.20 9.65 10.01
CA THR A 58 -17.74 8.49 9.30
C THR A 58 -19.18 8.78 8.86
N ASN A 59 -19.44 8.59 7.57
CA ASN A 59 -20.77 8.74 6.98
C ASN A 59 -21.04 7.59 6.02
N LEU A 60 -21.95 6.68 6.39
CA LEU A 60 -22.22 5.47 5.61
C LEU A 60 -23.12 5.68 4.38
N ALA A 61 -23.56 6.92 4.10
CA ALA A 61 -24.57 7.17 3.06
C ALA A 61 -24.15 6.64 1.68
N HIS A 62 -22.91 6.91 1.24
CA HIS A 62 -22.42 6.42 -0.04
C HIS A 62 -22.23 4.90 -0.07
N LEU A 63 -21.71 4.28 1.01
CA LEU A 63 -21.60 2.81 1.07
C LEU A 63 -22.99 2.13 1.03
N ARG A 64 -23.99 2.72 1.71
CA ARG A 64 -25.39 2.25 1.65
C ARG A 64 -26.01 2.45 0.28
N PHE A 65 -25.66 3.52 -0.43
CA PHE A 65 -26.03 3.72 -1.83
C PHE A 65 -25.47 2.62 -2.75
N LEU A 66 -24.25 2.13 -2.46
CA LEU A 66 -23.66 1.02 -3.20
C LEU A 66 -24.30 -0.34 -2.85
N LEU A 67 -25.04 -0.48 -1.75
CA LEU A 67 -25.67 -1.75 -1.40
C LEU A 67 -26.87 -2.05 -2.31
N ALA A 68 -26.92 -3.29 -2.79
CA ALA A 68 -28.06 -3.84 -3.50
C ALA A 68 -28.54 -5.15 -2.87
N GLU A 69 -29.85 -5.39 -2.95
CA GLU A 69 -30.40 -6.71 -2.65
C GLU A 69 -30.08 -7.69 -3.78
N VAL A 70 -29.49 -8.82 -3.42
CA VAL A 70 -29.11 -9.87 -4.36
C VAL A 70 -29.92 -11.13 -4.03
N PRO A 71 -30.69 -11.70 -4.96
CA PRO A 71 -31.35 -12.98 -4.74
C PRO A 71 -30.31 -14.09 -4.66
N VAL A 72 -30.50 -15.05 -3.74
CA VAL A 72 -29.60 -16.20 -3.59
C VAL A 72 -30.40 -17.49 -3.59
N VAL A 73 -29.88 -18.50 -4.29
CA VAL A 73 -30.48 -19.83 -4.38
C VAL A 73 -29.46 -20.85 -3.91
N ALA A 74 -29.83 -21.65 -2.91
CA ALA A 74 -28.97 -22.70 -2.41
C ALA A 74 -28.62 -23.70 -3.52
N SER A 75 -27.36 -24.12 -3.57
CA SER A 75 -26.89 -25.22 -4.40
C SER A 75 -26.26 -26.30 -3.53
N ALA A 76 -25.79 -27.39 -4.15
CA ALA A 76 -25.08 -28.46 -3.43
C ALA A 76 -23.78 -27.96 -2.74
N THR A 77 -23.20 -26.86 -3.24
CA THR A 77 -21.91 -26.33 -2.79
C THR A 77 -21.98 -24.92 -2.22
N HIS A 78 -23.06 -24.16 -2.39
CA HIS A 78 -23.18 -22.78 -1.93
C HIS A 78 -24.50 -22.54 -1.18
N THR A 79 -24.41 -21.98 0.03
CA THR A 79 -25.54 -21.66 0.88
C THR A 79 -25.15 -20.64 1.96
N THR A 80 -26.13 -19.99 2.56
CA THR A 80 -25.90 -19.01 3.62
C THR A 80 -26.89 -19.16 4.79
N PHE A 81 -26.64 -18.43 5.87
CA PHE A 81 -27.47 -18.46 7.06
C PHE A 81 -28.91 -18.04 6.73
N GLY A 82 -29.89 -18.86 7.15
CA GLY A 82 -31.31 -18.56 6.99
C GLY A 82 -31.79 -18.41 5.55
N ILE A 83 -31.12 -19.04 4.56
CA ILE A 83 -31.46 -18.89 3.13
C ILE A 83 -32.91 -19.27 2.81
N ASP A 84 -33.47 -20.28 3.49
CA ASP A 84 -34.85 -20.74 3.27
C ASP A 84 -35.90 -19.72 3.75
N VAL A 85 -35.53 -18.87 4.72
CA VAL A 85 -36.41 -17.85 5.31
C VAL A 85 -36.24 -16.50 4.60
N SER A 86 -34.99 -16.17 4.24
CA SER A 86 -34.65 -14.92 3.56
C SER A 86 -33.69 -15.22 2.39
N PRO A 87 -34.21 -15.52 1.18
CA PRO A 87 -33.38 -15.83 0.01
C PRO A 87 -32.84 -14.56 -0.68
N ARG A 88 -32.55 -13.52 0.11
CA ARG A 88 -31.93 -12.28 -0.32
C ARG A 88 -30.81 -11.88 0.65
N VAL A 89 -29.75 -11.31 0.10
CA VAL A 89 -28.59 -10.79 0.84
C VAL A 89 -28.26 -9.39 0.34
N LEU A 90 -27.39 -8.66 1.06
CA LEU A 90 -26.89 -7.35 0.63
C LEU A 90 -25.46 -7.48 0.12
N ALA A 91 -25.16 -6.86 -1.02
CA ALA A 91 -23.81 -6.76 -1.57
C ALA A 91 -23.54 -5.34 -2.10
N PRO A 92 -22.34 -4.77 -1.85
CA PRO A 92 -21.95 -3.51 -2.45
C PRO A 92 -21.57 -3.71 -3.92
N TRP A 93 -22.09 -2.86 -4.79
CA TRP A 93 -21.61 -2.72 -6.17
C TRP A 93 -20.11 -2.46 -6.21
N THR A 94 -19.41 -3.16 -7.10
CA THR A 94 -17.95 -3.08 -7.21
C THR A 94 -17.49 -1.65 -7.56
N TYR A 95 -18.08 -1.06 -8.61
CA TYR A 95 -17.70 0.27 -9.11
C TYR A 95 -18.85 1.27 -9.05
N ALA A 96 -18.50 2.56 -9.07
CA ALA A 96 -19.45 3.63 -9.34
C ALA A 96 -18.78 4.77 -10.12
N ASP A 97 -19.30 5.01 -11.32
CA ASP A 97 -18.83 6.07 -12.20
C ASP A 97 -19.41 7.42 -11.78
N THR A 98 -18.58 8.46 -11.79
CA THR A 98 -19.09 9.84 -11.63
C THR A 98 -19.83 10.29 -12.88
N ASP A 99 -20.95 11.00 -12.70
CA ASP A 99 -21.64 11.70 -13.80
C ASP A 99 -21.05 13.08 -14.12
N GLY A 100 -20.03 13.51 -13.36
CA GLY A 100 -19.40 14.83 -13.48
C GLY A 100 -20.19 16.00 -12.88
N ALA A 101 -21.45 15.78 -12.46
CA ALA A 101 -22.34 16.76 -11.82
C ALA A 101 -22.49 16.52 -10.31
N GLY A 102 -21.72 15.60 -9.73
CA GLY A 102 -21.74 15.25 -8.31
C GLY A 102 -22.56 14.00 -7.97
N GLY A 103 -23.14 13.34 -8.98
CA GLY A 103 -23.81 12.05 -8.83
C GLY A 103 -22.93 10.86 -9.21
N TYR A 104 -23.42 9.68 -8.86
CA TYR A 104 -22.75 8.41 -9.08
C TYR A 104 -23.73 7.39 -9.68
N ARG A 105 -23.22 6.52 -10.54
CA ARG A 105 -23.97 5.39 -11.11
C ARG A 105 -23.24 4.09 -10.79
N PRO A 106 -23.87 3.12 -10.11
CA PRO A 106 -23.24 1.83 -9.86
C PRO A 106 -23.01 1.05 -11.16
N VAL A 107 -21.86 0.38 -11.24
CA VAL A 107 -21.40 -0.34 -12.43
C VAL A 107 -20.75 -1.65 -12.00
N GLY A 108 -21.03 -2.73 -12.73
CA GLY A 108 -20.32 -3.99 -12.55
C GLY A 108 -18.97 -3.97 -13.24
N GLY A 109 -18.17 -4.98 -12.95
CA GLY A 109 -16.84 -5.12 -13.51
C GLY A 109 -16.80 -5.62 -14.95
N GLY A 110 -15.92 -5.02 -15.75
CA GLY A 110 -15.77 -5.33 -17.16
C GLY A 110 -16.90 -4.78 -18.03
N THR A 111 -17.18 -5.43 -19.16
CA THR A 111 -18.21 -4.99 -20.11
C THR A 111 -19.55 -5.62 -19.76
N ARG A 112 -20.65 -4.89 -19.98
CA ARG A 112 -22.00 -5.45 -19.84
C ARG A 112 -22.46 -6.08 -21.14
N ASP A 113 -22.84 -7.35 -21.10
CA ASP A 113 -23.50 -8.03 -22.21
C ASP A 113 -24.96 -7.56 -22.30
N ALA A 114 -25.33 -6.99 -23.45
CA ALA A 114 -26.65 -6.38 -23.65
C ALA A 114 -27.80 -7.40 -23.75
N VAL A 115 -27.50 -8.68 -23.99
CA VAL A 115 -28.52 -9.73 -24.17
C VAL A 115 -28.85 -10.39 -22.84
N THR A 116 -27.81 -10.75 -22.09
CA THR A 116 -27.92 -11.44 -20.80
C THR A 116 -28.05 -10.46 -19.63
N GLY A 117 -27.60 -9.21 -19.80
CA GLY A 117 -27.51 -8.21 -18.73
C GLY A 117 -26.30 -8.42 -17.81
N SER A 118 -25.53 -9.50 -18.00
CA SER A 118 -24.40 -9.88 -17.17
C SER A 118 -23.16 -9.04 -17.44
N TRP A 119 -22.36 -8.87 -16.41
CA TRP A 119 -21.06 -8.22 -16.47
C TRP A 119 -19.98 -9.26 -16.74
N THR A 120 -19.00 -8.93 -17.58
CA THR A 120 -17.95 -9.92 -17.90
C THR A 120 -17.10 -10.31 -16.70
N GLN A 121 -17.00 -9.48 -15.66
CA GLN A 121 -16.50 -9.88 -14.34
C GLN A 121 -17.68 -10.21 -13.41
N GLY A 122 -18.45 -9.21 -13.00
CA GLY A 122 -19.59 -9.38 -12.09
C GLY A 122 -20.03 -8.04 -11.51
N ALA A 123 -21.24 -7.96 -10.96
CA ALA A 123 -21.73 -6.76 -10.30
C ALA A 123 -21.09 -6.56 -8.92
N TYR A 124 -20.90 -7.66 -8.21
CA TYR A 124 -20.40 -7.72 -6.84
C TYR A 124 -19.21 -8.69 -6.77
N ASN A 125 -18.38 -8.52 -5.74
CA ASN A 125 -17.27 -9.42 -5.52
C ASN A 125 -17.02 -9.70 -4.03
N ALA A 126 -16.45 -10.86 -3.74
CA ALA A 126 -16.15 -11.30 -2.39
C ALA A 126 -15.21 -10.36 -1.63
N ASP A 127 -14.36 -9.63 -2.35
CA ASP A 127 -13.40 -8.69 -1.79
C ASP A 127 -14.09 -7.49 -1.12
N ASP A 128 -14.90 -6.77 -1.88
CA ASP A 128 -15.67 -5.62 -1.41
C ASP A 128 -16.73 -6.02 -0.39
N ILE A 129 -17.39 -7.16 -0.59
CA ILE A 129 -18.35 -7.71 0.40
C ILE A 129 -17.65 -7.94 1.74
N ALA A 130 -16.46 -8.57 1.74
CA ALA A 130 -15.72 -8.84 2.97
C ALA A 130 -15.31 -7.55 3.69
N ARG A 131 -14.75 -6.58 2.96
CA ARG A 131 -14.28 -5.32 3.58
C ARG A 131 -15.46 -4.41 4.00
N ALA A 132 -16.57 -4.41 3.27
CA ALA A 132 -17.79 -3.69 3.66
C ALA A 132 -18.40 -4.27 4.95
N ALA A 133 -18.42 -5.61 5.10
CA ALA A 133 -18.85 -6.24 6.35
C ALA A 133 -18.05 -5.71 7.54
N VAL A 134 -16.73 -5.56 7.38
CA VAL A 134 -15.86 -5.00 8.43
C VAL A 134 -16.22 -3.54 8.76
N VAL A 135 -16.52 -2.70 7.77
CA VAL A 135 -16.98 -1.31 8.01
C VAL A 135 -18.25 -1.30 8.85
N PHE A 136 -19.28 -2.06 8.45
CA PHE A 136 -20.56 -2.11 9.19
C PHE A 136 -20.41 -2.71 10.59
N LEU A 137 -19.60 -3.77 10.74
CA LEU A 137 -19.29 -4.35 12.05
C LEU A 137 -18.64 -3.32 12.97
N ARG A 138 -17.59 -2.64 12.50
CA ARG A 138 -16.85 -1.65 13.29
C ARG A 138 -17.72 -0.44 13.60
N GLU A 139 -18.56 0.00 12.67
CA GLU A 139 -19.54 1.05 12.91
C GLU A 139 -20.49 0.65 14.06
N TRP A 140 -21.14 -0.50 13.92
CA TRP A 140 -22.08 -0.98 14.92
C TRP A 140 -21.41 -1.13 16.28
N LYS A 141 -20.19 -1.67 16.35
CA LYS A 141 -19.46 -1.77 17.62
C LYS A 141 -19.10 -0.41 18.21
N ALA A 142 -18.84 0.61 17.39
CA ALA A 142 -18.47 1.94 17.85
C ALA A 142 -19.68 2.76 18.32
N THR A 143 -20.85 2.61 17.69
CA THR A 143 -22.01 3.49 17.90
C THR A 143 -23.23 2.81 18.49
N GLY A 144 -23.33 1.48 18.37
CA GLY A 144 -24.55 0.74 18.66
C GLY A 144 -25.62 0.84 17.57
N ASP A 145 -25.29 1.35 16.37
CA ASP A 145 -26.23 1.44 15.23
C ASP A 145 -26.79 0.07 14.86
N ALA A 146 -28.08 -0.12 15.09
CA ALA A 146 -28.79 -1.37 14.79
C ALA A 146 -28.92 -1.59 13.27
N GLN A 147 -29.01 -0.52 12.46
CA GLN A 147 -29.04 -0.66 11.01
C GLN A 147 -27.68 -1.20 10.51
N ALA A 148 -26.57 -0.62 10.99
CA ALA A 148 -25.23 -1.14 10.67
C ALA A 148 -25.03 -2.58 11.13
N ARG A 149 -25.61 -3.00 12.26
CA ARG A 149 -25.60 -4.41 12.69
C ARG A 149 -26.30 -5.32 11.68
N ASP A 150 -27.50 -4.92 11.26
CA ASP A 150 -28.33 -5.73 10.37
C ASP A 150 -27.71 -5.79 8.96
N GLU A 151 -27.15 -4.66 8.48
CA GLU A 151 -26.33 -4.57 7.27
C GLU A 151 -25.09 -5.48 7.36
N ALA A 152 -24.35 -5.44 8.47
CA ALA A 152 -23.21 -6.34 8.69
C ALA A 152 -23.63 -7.81 8.62
N ARG A 153 -24.77 -8.18 9.22
CA ARG A 153 -25.31 -9.54 9.18
C ARG A 153 -25.60 -9.96 7.73
N ASP A 154 -26.29 -9.14 6.95
CA ASP A 154 -26.68 -9.49 5.58
C ASP A 154 -25.51 -9.48 4.60
N VAL A 155 -24.53 -8.59 4.77
CA VAL A 155 -23.30 -8.60 3.97
C VAL A 155 -22.44 -9.84 4.31
N LEU A 156 -22.35 -10.25 5.60
CA LEU A 156 -21.70 -11.51 5.97
C LEU A 156 -22.44 -12.74 5.41
N ARG A 157 -23.77 -12.68 5.31
CA ARG A 157 -24.57 -13.72 4.64
C ARG A 157 -24.23 -13.78 3.15
N SER A 158 -24.07 -12.63 2.48
CA SER A 158 -23.62 -12.56 1.09
C SER A 158 -22.25 -13.21 0.93
N LEU A 159 -21.28 -12.85 1.79
CA LEU A 159 -19.94 -13.43 1.75
C LEU A 159 -19.94 -14.95 1.94
N ALA A 160 -20.75 -15.45 2.89
CA ALA A 160 -20.87 -16.87 3.14
C ALA A 160 -21.55 -17.63 1.99
N PHE A 161 -22.40 -16.95 1.21
CA PHE A 161 -22.96 -17.52 -0.01
C PHE A 161 -21.89 -17.74 -1.09
N LEU A 162 -20.90 -16.84 -1.19
CA LEU A 162 -19.77 -16.97 -2.14
C LEU A 162 -18.73 -18.02 -1.71
N GLN A 163 -18.76 -18.47 -0.45
CA GLN A 163 -17.85 -19.51 0.02
C GLN A 163 -18.32 -20.90 -0.43
N THR A 164 -17.45 -21.64 -1.10
CA THR A 164 -17.67 -23.05 -1.44
C THR A 164 -17.70 -23.89 -0.16
N THR A 165 -18.79 -24.61 0.07
CA THR A 165 -19.08 -25.28 1.35
C THR A 165 -18.70 -26.76 1.41
N SER A 166 -18.56 -27.39 0.25
CA SER A 166 -18.30 -28.83 0.11
C SER A 166 -17.51 -29.11 -1.18
N GLY A 167 -16.97 -30.33 -1.29
CA GLY A 167 -16.15 -30.75 -2.43
C GLY A 167 -14.68 -30.30 -2.35
N PRO A 168 -13.90 -30.48 -3.44
CA PRO A 168 -12.46 -30.22 -3.46
C PRO A 168 -12.07 -28.77 -3.12
N ASN A 169 -12.95 -27.82 -3.45
CA ASN A 169 -12.76 -26.39 -3.26
C ASN A 169 -13.32 -25.87 -1.91
N ALA A 170 -13.82 -26.75 -1.04
CA ALA A 170 -14.47 -26.35 0.22
C ALA A 170 -13.60 -25.40 1.06
N GLY A 171 -14.17 -24.26 1.46
CA GLY A 171 -13.53 -23.19 2.23
C GLY A 171 -12.98 -22.04 1.40
N ARG A 172 -12.78 -22.25 0.09
CA ARG A 172 -12.41 -21.18 -0.86
C ARG A 172 -13.65 -20.41 -1.30
N VAL A 173 -13.43 -19.35 -2.07
CA VAL A 173 -14.46 -18.34 -2.35
C VAL A 173 -14.50 -18.02 -3.83
N VAL A 174 -15.70 -18.04 -4.40
CA VAL A 174 -15.96 -17.51 -5.74
C VAL A 174 -15.83 -15.99 -5.70
N LEU A 175 -15.02 -15.42 -6.60
CA LEU A 175 -14.75 -13.99 -6.59
C LEU A 175 -15.97 -13.17 -6.98
N TRP A 176 -16.61 -13.48 -8.11
CA TRP A 176 -17.62 -12.59 -8.70
C TRP A 176 -19.05 -13.13 -8.61
N GLN A 177 -20.01 -12.20 -8.54
CA GLN A 177 -21.43 -12.47 -8.58
C GLN A 177 -22.16 -11.46 -9.47
N GLN A 178 -23.13 -11.93 -10.24
CA GLN A 178 -23.99 -11.10 -11.08
C GLN A 178 -25.15 -10.48 -10.29
N GLU A 179 -25.85 -9.52 -10.90
CA GLU A 179 -27.00 -8.83 -10.31
C GLU A 179 -28.13 -9.79 -9.90
N ASP A 180 -28.33 -10.87 -10.67
CA ASP A 180 -29.34 -11.89 -10.44
C ASP A 180 -28.90 -13.00 -9.46
N GLY A 181 -27.75 -12.82 -8.81
CA GLY A 181 -27.18 -13.77 -7.86
C GLY A 181 -26.36 -14.90 -8.47
N THR A 182 -26.30 -15.00 -9.80
CA THR A 182 -25.48 -16.01 -10.49
C THR A 182 -24.01 -15.84 -10.13
N LEU A 183 -23.38 -16.91 -9.66
CA LEU A 183 -21.94 -16.94 -9.39
C LEU A 183 -21.16 -16.89 -10.70
N ASN A 184 -20.14 -16.05 -10.76
CA ASN A 184 -19.21 -16.01 -11.89
C ASN A 184 -17.79 -16.37 -11.43
N PRO A 185 -17.38 -17.64 -11.56
CA PRO A 185 -16.07 -18.07 -11.12
C PRO A 185 -14.92 -17.46 -11.90
N SER A 186 -15.12 -16.98 -13.14
CA SER A 186 -14.03 -16.48 -13.97
C SER A 186 -14.47 -15.28 -14.80
N ALA A 187 -13.65 -14.23 -14.81
CA ALA A 187 -13.90 -13.05 -15.63
C ALA A 187 -13.71 -13.34 -17.13
N ILE A 188 -14.30 -12.50 -17.99
CA ILE A 188 -14.11 -12.53 -19.45
C ILE A 188 -13.54 -11.18 -19.93
N PRO A 189 -12.36 -11.15 -20.56
CA PRO A 189 -11.39 -12.24 -20.66
C PRO A 189 -10.89 -12.67 -19.27
N VAL A 190 -10.35 -13.90 -19.20
CA VAL A 190 -9.82 -14.46 -17.95
C VAL A 190 -8.73 -13.55 -17.40
N GLU A 191 -8.90 -13.14 -16.14
CA GLU A 191 -7.92 -12.39 -15.38
C GLU A 191 -6.96 -13.35 -14.69
N LEU A 192 -5.67 -13.19 -14.92
CA LEU A 192 -4.66 -14.07 -14.31
C LEU A 192 -3.92 -13.33 -13.17
N PRO A 193 -3.67 -13.98 -12.03
CA PRO A 193 -4.17 -15.31 -11.67
C PRO A 193 -5.69 -15.31 -11.46
N ASP A 194 -6.34 -16.43 -11.76
CA ASP A 194 -7.80 -16.64 -11.56
C ASP A 194 -8.07 -17.64 -10.42
N PRO A 195 -7.72 -17.32 -9.16
CA PRO A 195 -7.81 -18.27 -8.06
C PRO A 195 -9.24 -18.39 -7.50
N SER A 196 -10.23 -17.76 -8.13
CA SER A 196 -11.64 -17.78 -7.74
C SER A 196 -12.08 -19.23 -7.53
N ASP A 197 -12.40 -19.54 -6.28
CA ASP A 197 -12.66 -20.86 -5.67
C ASP A 197 -11.65 -21.99 -5.92
N SER A 198 -10.65 -21.79 -6.77
CA SER A 198 -9.72 -22.81 -7.25
C SER A 198 -8.40 -22.88 -6.47
N ALA A 199 -8.01 -21.81 -5.77
CA ALA A 199 -6.81 -21.74 -4.94
C ALA A 199 -6.94 -20.75 -3.77
N GLU A 200 -5.98 -20.77 -2.85
CA GLU A 200 -5.81 -19.68 -1.88
C GLU A 200 -5.58 -18.33 -2.59
N SER A 201 -6.14 -17.25 -2.01
CA SER A 201 -6.21 -15.94 -2.66
C SER A 201 -6.38 -14.79 -1.64
N TYR A 202 -6.24 -13.55 -2.11
CA TYR A 202 -6.62 -12.36 -1.33
C TYR A 202 -8.08 -12.41 -0.88
N TRP A 203 -8.96 -12.93 -1.74
CA TRP A 203 -10.39 -13.05 -1.47
C TRP A 203 -10.67 -13.99 -0.30
N LEU A 204 -9.95 -15.13 -0.27
CA LEU A 204 -10.00 -16.05 0.87
C LEU A 204 -9.46 -15.40 2.14
N ALA A 205 -8.34 -14.65 2.06
CA ALA A 205 -7.77 -13.96 3.21
C ALA A 205 -8.72 -12.90 3.80
N ARG A 206 -9.36 -12.09 2.95
CA ARG A 206 -10.35 -11.10 3.37
C ARG A 206 -11.64 -11.74 3.89
N THR A 207 -11.98 -12.92 3.38
CA THR A 207 -13.06 -13.74 3.94
C THR A 207 -12.75 -14.20 5.36
N VAL A 208 -11.50 -14.64 5.63
CA VAL A 208 -11.02 -14.91 7.00
C VAL A 208 -11.08 -13.65 7.87
N TRP A 209 -10.73 -12.49 7.31
CA TRP A 209 -10.83 -11.21 8.03
C TRP A 209 -12.27 -10.94 8.49
N ALA A 210 -13.22 -10.92 7.55
CA ALA A 210 -14.61 -10.61 7.82
C ALA A 210 -15.29 -11.64 8.74
N PHE A 211 -15.09 -12.94 8.54
CA PHE A 211 -15.65 -13.95 9.43
C PHE A 211 -15.03 -13.92 10.83
N GLY A 212 -13.73 -13.63 10.95
CA GLY A 212 -13.06 -13.48 12.24
C GLY A 212 -13.61 -12.30 13.06
N GLU A 213 -13.75 -11.13 12.45
CA GLU A 213 -14.36 -9.97 13.11
C GLU A 213 -15.87 -10.18 13.36
N GLY A 214 -16.59 -10.79 12.42
CA GLY A 214 -18.01 -11.12 12.56
C GLY A 214 -18.28 -12.09 13.72
N TYR A 215 -17.52 -13.17 13.80
CA TYR A 215 -17.58 -14.11 14.93
C TYR A 215 -17.38 -13.40 16.26
N ALA A 216 -16.35 -12.56 16.36
CA ALA A 216 -16.05 -11.81 17.58
C ALA A 216 -17.18 -10.83 17.96
N ALA A 217 -17.77 -10.15 16.96
CA ALA A 217 -18.81 -9.15 17.16
C ALA A 217 -20.15 -9.75 17.59
N PHE A 218 -20.60 -10.83 16.94
CA PHE A 218 -21.91 -11.45 17.17
C PHE A 218 -21.96 -12.43 18.36
N ARG A 219 -20.80 -12.81 18.92
CA ARG A 219 -20.68 -13.84 19.97
C ARG A 219 -21.65 -13.70 21.16
N ARG A 220 -22.04 -12.47 21.51
CA ARG A 220 -22.93 -12.17 22.63
C ARG A 220 -24.35 -11.74 22.21
N GLU A 221 -24.62 -11.73 20.91
CA GLU A 221 -25.81 -11.12 20.32
C GLU A 221 -26.71 -12.18 19.67
N ASP A 222 -26.12 -13.12 18.91
CA ASP A 222 -26.85 -14.19 18.24
C ASP A 222 -26.01 -15.47 18.25
N ALA A 223 -26.39 -16.44 19.08
CA ALA A 223 -25.62 -17.66 19.28
C ALA A 223 -25.61 -18.56 18.04
N GLU A 224 -26.71 -18.61 17.29
CA GLU A 224 -26.84 -19.44 16.10
C GLU A 224 -26.00 -18.87 14.96
N PHE A 225 -26.10 -17.56 14.73
CA PHE A 225 -25.30 -16.89 13.72
C PHE A 225 -23.81 -16.90 14.07
N THR A 226 -23.46 -16.79 15.35
CA THR A 226 -22.07 -16.95 15.82
C THR A 226 -21.51 -18.32 15.49
N ALA A 227 -22.27 -19.39 15.76
CA ALA A 227 -21.84 -20.75 15.46
C ALA A 227 -21.66 -20.95 13.95
N PHE A 228 -22.56 -20.37 13.14
CA PHE A 228 -22.44 -20.35 11.68
C PHE A 228 -21.15 -19.65 11.23
N LEU A 229 -20.86 -18.43 11.69
CA LEU A 229 -19.66 -17.70 11.30
C LEU A 229 -18.37 -18.42 11.71
N LEU A 230 -18.34 -19.02 12.90
CA LEU A 230 -17.19 -19.80 13.35
C LEU A 230 -16.96 -21.03 12.44
N SER A 231 -18.03 -21.72 12.05
CA SER A 231 -17.94 -22.84 11.11
C SER A 231 -17.41 -22.39 9.73
N ARG A 232 -17.86 -21.23 9.23
CA ARG A 232 -17.39 -20.65 7.96
C ARG A 232 -15.91 -20.23 8.02
N LEU A 233 -15.48 -19.64 9.13
CA LEU A 233 -14.07 -19.34 9.39
C LEU A 233 -13.22 -20.60 9.42
N HIS A 234 -13.67 -21.65 10.12
CA HIS A 234 -12.94 -22.91 10.21
C HIS A 234 -12.86 -23.62 8.86
N LEU A 235 -13.88 -23.49 8.01
CA LEU A 235 -13.84 -24.01 6.65
C LEU A 235 -12.76 -23.30 5.81
N ALA A 236 -12.63 -21.97 5.93
CA ALA A 236 -11.53 -21.24 5.31
C ALA A 236 -10.15 -21.69 5.85
N LEU A 237 -10.04 -21.94 7.15
CA LEU A 237 -8.82 -22.50 7.76
C LEU A 237 -8.52 -23.93 7.31
N ASP A 238 -9.54 -24.73 6.97
CA ASP A 238 -9.33 -26.06 6.36
C ASP A 238 -8.74 -25.92 4.96
N ALA A 239 -9.22 -24.96 4.16
CA ALA A 239 -8.66 -24.67 2.83
C ALA A 239 -7.19 -24.24 2.93
N LEU A 240 -6.90 -23.25 3.78
CA LEU A 240 -5.53 -22.81 4.06
C LEU A 240 -4.67 -23.93 4.64
N GLY A 241 -5.27 -24.83 5.44
CA GLY A 241 -4.66 -26.05 5.97
C GLY A 241 -4.16 -27.03 4.91
N ARG A 242 -4.79 -27.04 3.73
CA ARG A 242 -4.35 -27.82 2.56
C ARG A 242 -3.34 -27.07 1.69
N GLU A 243 -3.14 -25.78 1.94
CA GLU A 243 -2.33 -24.86 1.14
C GLU A 243 -1.23 -24.24 2.00
N SER A 244 -1.22 -22.91 2.19
CA SER A 244 -0.14 -22.21 2.89
C SER A 244 0.17 -22.75 4.28
N LEU A 245 -0.82 -23.04 5.12
CA LEU A 245 -0.57 -23.55 6.48
C LEU A 245 0.11 -24.93 6.49
N SER A 246 -0.08 -25.76 5.45
CA SER A 246 0.62 -27.05 5.35
C SER A 246 2.13 -26.91 5.18
N ARG A 247 2.59 -25.73 4.74
CA ARG A 247 4.00 -25.40 4.47
C ARG A 247 4.67 -24.67 5.63
N ALA A 248 4.02 -24.58 6.79
CA ALA A 248 4.51 -23.86 7.96
C ALA A 248 5.99 -24.18 8.26
N GLY A 249 6.82 -23.13 8.36
CA GLY A 249 8.24 -23.25 8.64
C GLY A 249 9.13 -23.65 7.46
N GLN A 250 8.59 -23.81 6.24
CA GLN A 250 9.39 -24.08 5.03
C GLN A 250 10.00 -22.79 4.47
N TRP A 251 11.33 -22.77 4.33
CA TRP A 251 12.08 -21.63 3.79
C TRP A 251 12.62 -21.95 2.41
N VAL A 252 12.64 -20.94 1.53
CA VAL A 252 13.23 -21.05 0.19
C VAL A 252 14.27 -19.95 0.00
N ARG A 253 15.47 -20.34 -0.39
CA ARG A 253 16.54 -19.42 -0.80
C ARG A 253 16.17 -18.78 -2.14
N SER A 254 15.97 -17.48 -2.14
CA SER A 254 15.50 -16.68 -3.28
C SER A 254 16.37 -15.43 -3.40
N ASP A 255 17.13 -15.30 -4.48
CA ASP A 255 18.06 -14.17 -4.72
C ASP A 255 19.00 -13.87 -3.53
N GLY A 256 19.46 -14.93 -2.86
CA GLY A 256 20.38 -14.82 -1.74
C GLY A 256 19.71 -14.39 -0.42
N ARG A 257 18.38 -14.50 -0.31
CA ARG A 257 17.61 -14.32 0.92
C ARG A 257 16.74 -15.54 1.20
N ASP A 258 16.57 -15.89 2.47
CA ASP A 258 15.63 -16.96 2.85
C ASP A 258 14.25 -16.33 3.00
N LEU A 259 13.29 -16.82 2.21
CA LEU A 259 11.90 -16.33 2.18
C LEU A 259 10.93 -17.41 2.68
N PRO A 260 9.86 -17.03 3.39
CA PRO A 260 8.86 -17.96 3.90
C PRO A 260 7.96 -18.49 2.78
N ALA A 261 7.84 -19.81 2.63
CA ALA A 261 7.01 -20.44 1.59
C ALA A 261 5.56 -20.71 2.02
N TRP A 262 5.15 -20.25 3.20
CA TRP A 262 3.83 -20.53 3.80
C TRP A 262 2.93 -19.30 3.93
N LEU A 263 3.17 -18.27 3.12
CA LEU A 263 2.28 -17.12 3.02
C LEU A 263 1.12 -17.42 2.07
N ILE A 264 -0.08 -16.90 2.38
CA ILE A 264 -1.26 -16.98 1.52
C ILE A 264 -0.93 -16.34 0.18
N ALA A 265 -1.10 -17.09 -0.91
CA ALA A 265 -0.72 -16.67 -2.27
C ALA A 265 0.74 -16.17 -2.38
N GLY A 266 1.65 -16.64 -1.52
CA GLY A 266 3.06 -16.20 -1.50
C GLY A 266 3.26 -14.76 -0.99
N GLY A 267 2.25 -14.18 -0.32
CA GLY A 267 2.19 -12.77 -0.01
C GLY A 267 1.96 -12.46 1.47
N ALA A 268 2.77 -11.57 2.05
CA ALA A 268 2.51 -11.00 3.37
C ALA A 268 1.31 -10.04 3.34
N ASP A 269 1.02 -9.47 2.17
CA ASP A 269 -0.14 -8.66 1.87
C ASP A 269 -1.47 -9.37 2.14
N ALA A 270 -1.78 -10.46 1.44
CA ALA A 270 -2.98 -11.27 1.69
C ALA A 270 -2.94 -11.86 3.11
N THR A 271 -1.79 -12.40 3.53
CA THR A 271 -1.66 -13.05 4.84
C THR A 271 -1.97 -12.09 5.99
N ALA A 272 -1.55 -10.82 5.89
CA ALA A 272 -1.79 -9.82 6.92
C ALA A 272 -3.27 -9.51 7.11
N GLU A 273 -4.07 -9.46 6.04
CA GLU A 273 -5.51 -9.24 6.15
C GLU A 273 -6.18 -10.41 6.88
N ALA A 274 -5.83 -11.65 6.53
CA ALA A 274 -6.30 -12.82 7.28
C ALA A 274 -5.91 -12.73 8.76
N MET A 275 -4.68 -12.31 9.09
CA MET A 275 -4.23 -12.13 10.46
C MET A 275 -5.10 -11.16 11.27
N LEU A 276 -5.69 -10.12 10.66
CA LEU A 276 -6.59 -9.20 11.36
C LEU A 276 -7.86 -9.92 11.88
N GLY A 277 -8.49 -10.76 11.05
CA GLY A 277 -9.63 -11.59 11.47
C GLY A 277 -9.24 -12.68 12.46
N LEU A 278 -8.10 -13.33 12.24
CA LEU A 278 -7.59 -14.35 13.16
C LEU A 278 -7.27 -13.77 14.54
N ALA A 279 -6.76 -12.53 14.61
CA ALA A 279 -6.57 -11.82 15.86
C ALA A 279 -7.89 -11.56 16.59
N ALA A 280 -8.92 -11.09 15.88
CA ALA A 280 -10.25 -10.88 16.46
C ALA A 280 -10.87 -12.20 16.99
N ALA A 281 -10.80 -13.28 16.21
CA ALA A 281 -11.29 -14.59 16.63
C ALA A 281 -10.49 -15.18 17.80
N THR A 282 -9.17 -14.95 17.84
CA THR A 282 -8.30 -15.32 18.96
C THR A 282 -8.68 -14.60 20.25
N GLU A 283 -8.91 -13.29 20.19
CA GLU A 283 -9.40 -12.48 21.32
C GLU A 283 -10.79 -12.97 21.80
N ALA A 284 -11.61 -13.45 20.87
CA ALA A 284 -12.90 -14.08 21.16
C ALA A 284 -12.79 -15.53 21.67
N GLY A 285 -11.59 -16.09 21.78
CA GLY A 285 -11.31 -17.38 22.42
C GLY A 285 -11.15 -18.57 21.47
N ASP A 286 -11.10 -18.37 20.15
CA ASP A 286 -10.91 -19.46 19.20
C ASP A 286 -9.44 -19.92 19.12
N ALA A 287 -9.16 -21.12 19.61
CA ALA A 287 -7.81 -21.68 19.67
C ALA A 287 -7.23 -22.01 18.28
N ARG A 288 -8.09 -22.39 17.32
CA ARG A 288 -7.67 -22.72 15.95
C ARG A 288 -7.16 -21.47 15.22
N SER A 289 -7.89 -20.36 15.34
CA SER A 289 -7.46 -19.05 14.85
C SER A 289 -6.17 -18.59 15.50
N ARG A 290 -6.00 -18.82 16.81
CA ARG A 290 -4.75 -18.51 17.52
C ARG A 290 -3.53 -19.23 16.95
N GLN A 291 -3.68 -20.52 16.61
CA GLN A 291 -2.61 -21.31 16.01
C GLN A 291 -2.25 -20.78 14.61
N ALA A 292 -3.25 -20.56 13.77
CA ALA A 292 -3.02 -19.99 12.43
C ALA A 292 -2.39 -18.59 12.50
N LEU A 293 -2.85 -17.74 13.43
CA LEU A 293 -2.29 -16.41 13.67
C LEU A 293 -0.80 -16.48 14.05
N GLN A 294 -0.43 -17.44 14.90
CA GLN A 294 0.96 -17.64 15.28
C GLN A 294 1.82 -18.01 14.07
N THR A 295 1.39 -19.01 13.28
CA THR A 295 2.12 -19.48 12.09
C THR A 295 2.28 -18.38 11.03
N TYR A 296 1.20 -17.65 10.72
CA TYR A 296 1.25 -16.59 9.73
C TYR A 296 2.03 -15.37 10.21
N GLY A 297 1.92 -15.00 11.49
CA GLY A 297 2.69 -13.91 12.06
C GLY A 297 4.21 -14.15 11.98
N GLU A 298 4.66 -15.41 12.10
CA GLU A 298 6.08 -15.76 11.89
C GLU A 298 6.52 -15.54 10.44
N GLY A 299 5.67 -15.89 9.47
CA GLY A 299 5.94 -15.66 8.05
C GLY A 299 5.95 -14.18 7.69
N VAL A 300 4.93 -13.42 8.10
CA VAL A 300 4.82 -11.98 7.81
C VAL A 300 5.94 -11.20 8.48
N ALA A 301 6.32 -11.54 9.71
CA ALA A 301 7.44 -10.89 10.39
C ALA A 301 8.79 -11.14 9.69
N ALA A 302 8.97 -12.29 9.02
CA ALA A 302 10.18 -12.57 8.24
C ALA A 302 10.34 -11.66 7.00
N MET A 303 9.24 -11.04 6.55
CA MET A 303 9.23 -10.08 5.45
C MET A 303 9.59 -8.67 5.90
N ALA A 304 9.68 -8.40 7.21
CA ALA A 304 10.13 -7.12 7.74
C ALA A 304 11.58 -6.81 7.33
N THR A 305 11.87 -5.53 7.13
CA THR A 305 13.21 -5.07 6.76
C THR A 305 13.83 -4.19 7.83
N VAL A 306 15.13 -3.94 7.75
CA VAL A 306 15.88 -3.20 8.77
C VAL A 306 16.20 -1.80 8.23
N PRO A 307 15.68 -0.71 8.83
CA PRO A 307 15.89 0.65 8.30
C PRO A 307 17.36 0.99 8.07
N ALA A 308 18.23 0.57 8.99
CA ALA A 308 19.66 0.85 8.95
C ALA A 308 20.42 0.15 7.80
N LYS A 309 19.77 -0.76 7.06
CA LYS A 309 20.31 -1.43 5.87
C LYS A 309 19.89 -0.74 4.55
N GLY A 310 19.15 0.36 4.62
CA GLY A 310 18.65 1.07 3.44
C GLY A 310 17.30 0.53 3.01
N TRP A 311 17.08 0.42 1.69
CA TRP A 311 15.84 -0.06 1.08
C TRP A 311 15.26 -1.32 1.74
N PRO A 312 13.93 -1.41 1.92
CA PRO A 312 12.88 -0.40 1.79
C PRO A 312 12.64 0.37 3.10
N PHE A 313 13.73 0.76 3.78
CA PHE A 313 13.72 1.68 4.92
C PHE A 313 12.87 1.24 6.11
N GLY A 314 12.81 -0.07 6.38
CA GLY A 314 12.05 -0.61 7.51
C GLY A 314 10.65 -1.09 7.18
N ALA A 315 10.23 -0.97 5.92
CA ALA A 315 8.94 -1.51 5.49
C ALA A 315 8.87 -3.02 5.67
N VAL A 316 7.64 -3.54 5.82
CA VAL A 316 7.37 -4.95 5.61
C VAL A 316 7.17 -5.19 4.11
N LEU A 317 7.95 -6.10 3.52
CA LEU A 317 7.79 -6.43 2.10
C LEU A 317 6.44 -7.12 1.86
N PRO A 318 5.66 -6.71 0.85
CA PRO A 318 4.32 -7.23 0.64
C PRO A 318 4.28 -8.69 0.23
N TRP A 319 5.32 -9.21 -0.44
CA TRP A 319 5.29 -10.54 -1.02
C TRP A 319 6.67 -11.13 -1.26
N THR A 320 6.74 -12.44 -1.51
CA THR A 320 8.01 -13.13 -1.81
C THR A 320 8.40 -13.07 -3.29
N GLY A 321 7.50 -12.58 -4.15
CA GLY A 321 7.67 -12.56 -5.60
C GLY A 321 8.71 -11.55 -6.09
N SER A 322 9.02 -10.53 -5.27
CA SER A 322 10.07 -9.56 -5.58
C SER A 322 10.59 -8.86 -4.33
N LEU A 323 11.90 -8.58 -4.31
CA LEU A 323 12.59 -7.85 -3.24
C LEU A 323 12.76 -6.36 -3.54
N GLY A 324 12.71 -5.99 -4.83
CA GLY A 324 12.81 -4.62 -5.33
C GLY A 324 11.48 -3.85 -5.31
N PHE A 325 10.38 -4.55 -5.02
CA PHE A 325 9.03 -4.02 -5.14
C PHE A 325 8.30 -3.99 -3.80
N TRP A 326 7.98 -2.78 -3.34
CA TRP A 326 7.01 -2.55 -2.28
C TRP A 326 5.73 -1.98 -2.87
N HIS A 327 4.57 -2.38 -2.37
CA HIS A 327 3.27 -1.89 -2.82
C HIS A 327 2.26 -1.82 -1.68
N ALA A 328 1.31 -0.89 -1.79
CA ALA A 328 0.43 -0.53 -0.70
C ALA A 328 -0.73 -1.53 -0.48
N TRP A 329 -0.96 -2.48 -1.39
CA TRP A 329 -1.85 -3.62 -1.09
C TRP A 329 -1.37 -4.44 0.13
N GLY A 330 -0.06 -4.45 0.40
CA GLY A 330 0.52 -5.03 1.62
C GLY A 330 0.57 -4.13 2.84
N ALA A 331 -0.03 -2.93 2.78
CA ALA A 331 0.07 -1.94 3.83
C ALA A 331 -0.61 -2.33 5.15
N ALA A 332 -1.43 -3.40 5.16
CA ALA A 332 -2.00 -3.98 6.38
C ALA A 332 -0.99 -4.79 7.21
N ALA A 333 0.15 -5.22 6.65
CA ALA A 333 1.11 -6.07 7.35
C ALA A 333 1.66 -5.46 8.66
N PRO A 334 2.06 -4.17 8.71
CA PRO A 334 2.44 -3.54 9.96
C PRO A 334 1.30 -3.45 10.99
N GLU A 335 0.06 -3.18 10.55
CA GLU A 335 -1.12 -3.18 11.44
C GLU A 335 -1.32 -4.56 12.07
N ALA A 336 -1.33 -5.60 11.22
CA ALA A 336 -1.50 -6.98 11.64
C ALA A 336 -0.37 -7.43 12.59
N LEU A 337 0.88 -7.09 12.32
CA LEU A 337 2.03 -7.39 13.19
C LEU A 337 1.96 -6.66 14.54
N ALA A 338 1.55 -5.40 14.57
CA ALA A 338 1.39 -4.67 15.83
C ALA A 338 0.25 -5.26 16.66
N ARG A 339 -0.91 -5.57 16.05
CA ARG A 339 -2.05 -6.18 16.76
C ARG A 339 -1.73 -7.60 17.23
N ALA A 340 -1.30 -8.48 16.34
CA ALA A 340 -0.98 -9.87 16.66
C ALA A 340 0.22 -9.96 17.61
N GLY A 341 1.22 -9.10 17.43
CA GLY A 341 2.41 -9.04 18.28
C GLY A 341 2.07 -8.63 19.71
N ALA A 342 1.20 -7.65 19.90
CA ALA A 342 0.70 -7.29 21.23
C ALA A 342 -0.11 -8.44 21.86
N LEU A 343 -1.04 -9.03 21.10
CA LEU A 343 -1.91 -10.12 21.55
C LEU A 343 -1.13 -11.39 21.95
N LEU A 344 -0.17 -11.80 21.13
CA LEU A 344 0.66 -12.99 21.34
C LEU A 344 1.98 -12.71 22.09
N ARG A 345 2.22 -11.46 22.49
CA ARG A 345 3.43 -10.98 23.19
C ARG A 345 4.74 -11.24 22.41
N ARG A 346 4.72 -11.01 21.10
CA ARG A 346 5.88 -11.14 20.18
C ARG A 346 6.50 -9.77 19.92
N ARG A 347 7.58 -9.44 20.64
CA ARG A 347 8.23 -8.12 20.60
C ARG A 347 8.85 -7.79 19.25
N GLU A 348 9.36 -8.81 18.57
CA GLU A 348 9.94 -8.70 17.25
C GLU A 348 8.91 -8.30 16.18
N TRP A 349 7.64 -8.69 16.35
CA TRP A 349 6.55 -8.28 15.46
C TRP A 349 6.14 -6.83 15.70
N THR A 350 5.99 -6.44 16.96
CA THR A 350 5.69 -5.05 17.30
C THR A 350 6.82 -4.12 16.88
N ALA A 351 8.09 -4.56 16.98
CA ALA A 351 9.24 -3.80 16.51
C ALA A 351 9.24 -3.60 14.98
N ALA A 352 8.85 -4.61 14.21
CA ALA A 352 8.70 -4.49 12.76
C ALA A 352 7.62 -3.47 12.37
N ALA A 353 6.47 -3.51 13.06
CA ALA A 353 5.39 -2.54 12.81
C ALA A 353 5.79 -1.10 13.17
N VAL A 354 6.50 -0.93 14.28
CA VAL A 354 7.04 0.38 14.70
C VAL A 354 8.09 0.90 13.71
N ALA A 355 8.95 0.02 13.18
CA ALA A 355 9.91 0.41 12.14
C ALA A 355 9.21 0.92 10.88
N ASP A 356 8.20 0.20 10.36
CA ASP A 356 7.44 0.65 9.18
C ASP A 356 6.76 2.01 9.43
N ALA A 357 6.05 2.15 10.56
CA ALA A 357 5.34 3.39 10.90
C ALA A 357 6.27 4.56 11.18
N GLY A 358 7.41 4.32 11.82
CA GLY A 358 8.29 5.36 12.34
C GLY A 358 9.44 5.77 11.41
N THR A 359 9.77 4.94 10.42
CA THR A 359 10.89 5.19 9.49
C THR A 359 10.47 5.18 8.03
N PHE A 360 9.69 4.20 7.58
CA PHE A 360 9.25 4.12 6.20
C PHE A 360 8.09 5.10 5.90
N THR A 361 7.06 5.17 6.75
CA THR A 361 5.92 6.08 6.54
C THR A 361 6.34 7.56 6.42
N PRO A 362 7.27 8.10 7.23
CA PRO A 362 7.77 9.47 7.02
C PRO A 362 8.43 9.68 5.65
N GLN A 363 9.14 8.68 5.11
CA GLN A 363 9.74 8.75 3.76
C GLN A 363 8.67 8.75 2.67
N VAL A 364 7.62 7.95 2.84
CA VAL A 364 6.43 7.94 1.96
C VAL A 364 5.79 9.32 1.93
N LEU A 365 5.49 9.90 3.09
CA LEU A 365 4.88 11.23 3.20
C LEU A 365 5.76 12.33 2.60
N ALA A 366 7.08 12.28 2.84
CA ALA A 366 8.04 13.22 2.27
C ALA A 366 8.30 13.04 0.77
N SER A 367 7.79 11.98 0.15
CA SER A 367 7.88 11.72 -1.30
C SER A 367 6.60 12.10 -2.06
N GLY A 368 5.74 12.90 -1.45
CA GLY A 368 4.52 13.42 -2.08
C GLY A 368 3.24 12.67 -1.73
N GLY A 369 3.32 11.64 -0.88
CA GLY A 369 2.15 10.91 -0.38
C GLY A 369 2.24 9.39 -0.54
N PRO A 370 1.13 8.68 -0.27
CA PRO A 370 1.06 7.22 -0.28
C PRO A 370 0.95 6.66 -1.70
N HIS A 371 2.01 6.81 -2.50
CA HIS A 371 2.14 6.13 -3.80
C HIS A 371 1.90 4.63 -3.65
N ASN A 372 1.07 4.05 -4.52
CA ASN A 372 0.63 2.67 -4.37
C ASN A 372 1.75 1.66 -4.66
N ALA A 373 2.83 2.07 -5.33
CA ALA A 373 4.01 1.26 -5.58
C ALA A 373 5.30 2.03 -5.32
N TRP A 374 6.31 1.33 -4.81
CA TRP A 374 7.71 1.75 -4.87
C TRP A 374 8.50 0.60 -5.53
N ALA A 375 8.93 0.81 -6.78
CA ALA A 375 9.42 -0.24 -7.64
C ALA A 375 10.77 0.07 -8.34
N PRO A 376 11.88 0.35 -7.63
CA PRO A 376 12.00 0.72 -6.22
C PRO A 376 11.80 2.23 -5.99
N LEU A 377 11.53 3.00 -7.05
CA LEU A 377 11.16 4.42 -6.95
C LEU A 377 9.64 4.55 -6.77
N PRO A 378 9.15 5.63 -6.12
CA PRO A 378 7.72 5.90 -6.04
C PRO A 378 7.07 5.88 -7.44
N ALA A 379 6.01 5.12 -7.58
CA ALA A 379 5.30 4.85 -8.83
C ALA A 379 3.82 4.55 -8.54
N GLU A 380 3.03 4.42 -9.61
CA GLU A 380 1.58 4.20 -9.58
C GLU A 380 0.79 5.34 -8.91
N ALA A 381 -0.52 5.35 -9.15
CA ALA A 381 -1.43 6.30 -8.51
C ALA A 381 -1.42 6.15 -6.98
N GLN A 382 -1.81 7.21 -6.27
CA GLN A 382 -2.13 7.16 -4.84
C GLN A 382 -3.59 6.78 -4.70
N ILE A 383 -3.92 5.72 -3.95
CA ILE A 383 -5.30 5.24 -3.78
C ILE A 383 -5.70 5.16 -2.31
N ALA A 384 -7.01 5.23 -2.05
CA ALA A 384 -7.55 5.21 -0.68
C ALA A 384 -7.11 3.97 0.12
N TYR A 385 -6.98 2.81 -0.54
CA TYR A 385 -6.46 1.59 0.07
C TYR A 385 -5.07 1.80 0.70
N GLY A 386 -4.14 2.32 -0.10
CA GLY A 386 -2.76 2.54 0.34
C GLY A 386 -2.65 3.61 1.42
N ALA A 387 -3.42 4.69 1.28
CA ALA A 387 -3.52 5.74 2.28
C ALA A 387 -4.06 5.21 3.62
N HIS A 388 -5.16 4.45 3.59
CA HIS A 388 -5.74 3.79 4.77
C HIS A 388 -4.70 2.92 5.49
N GLY A 389 -3.97 2.07 4.75
CA GLY A 389 -2.99 1.16 5.36
C GLY A 389 -1.88 1.88 6.11
N ARG A 390 -1.42 3.06 5.64
CA ARG A 390 -0.45 3.90 6.38
C ARG A 390 -1.05 4.44 7.68
N VAL A 391 -2.31 4.89 7.65
CA VAL A 391 -3.02 5.38 8.84
C VAL A 391 -3.21 4.26 9.85
N ALA A 392 -3.79 3.13 9.43
CA ALA A 392 -4.10 2.01 10.30
C ALA A 392 -2.83 1.42 10.96
N ALA A 393 -1.76 1.26 10.18
CA ALA A 393 -0.45 0.84 10.68
C ALA A 393 0.08 1.79 11.76
N ALA A 394 0.08 3.11 11.52
CA ALA A 394 0.60 4.09 12.46
C ALA A 394 -0.25 4.19 13.74
N VAL A 395 -1.57 4.11 13.63
CA VAL A 395 -2.49 4.04 14.79
C VAL A 395 -2.20 2.82 15.63
N GLN A 396 -2.11 1.64 15.00
CA GLN A 396 -1.91 0.39 15.72
C GLN A 396 -0.49 0.30 16.32
N ALA A 397 0.54 0.74 15.60
CA ALA A 397 1.91 0.80 16.10
C ALA A 397 2.05 1.75 17.30
N ALA A 398 1.27 2.83 17.36
CA ALA A 398 1.26 3.73 18.51
C ALA A 398 0.79 3.08 19.82
N SER A 399 0.05 1.97 19.78
CA SER A 399 -0.36 1.22 20.99
C SER A 399 0.82 0.51 21.68
N VAL A 400 1.92 0.31 20.96
CA VAL A 400 3.15 -0.37 21.41
C VAL A 400 4.40 0.51 21.25
N GLY A 401 4.24 1.73 20.75
CA GLY A 401 5.27 2.74 20.53
C GLY A 401 4.97 4.05 21.26
N GLY A 402 5.51 5.16 20.75
CA GLY A 402 5.34 6.50 21.34
C GLY A 402 4.32 7.39 20.62
N GLU A 403 3.97 8.50 21.27
CA GLU A 403 2.93 9.45 20.82
C GLU A 403 3.20 10.06 19.42
N GLY A 404 4.47 10.14 19.01
CA GLY A 404 4.84 10.66 17.69
C GLY A 404 4.24 9.85 16.54
N LEU A 405 4.04 8.54 16.71
CA LEU A 405 3.41 7.70 15.67
C LEU A 405 1.95 8.10 15.43
N ARG A 406 1.28 8.63 16.45
CA ARG A 406 -0.09 9.14 16.30
C ARG A 406 -0.13 10.46 15.52
N VAL A 407 0.91 11.27 15.65
CA VAL A 407 1.07 12.47 14.82
C VAL A 407 1.29 12.08 13.36
N LEU A 408 2.14 11.08 13.08
CA LEU A 408 2.31 10.53 11.74
C LEU A 408 1.01 9.96 11.15
N ALA A 409 0.20 9.25 11.96
CA ALA A 409 -1.12 8.79 11.53
C ALA A 409 -2.03 9.95 11.09
N GLY A 410 -1.99 11.07 11.81
CA GLY A 410 -2.77 12.27 11.46
C GLY A 410 -2.29 12.93 10.17
N LEU A 411 -0.97 13.01 9.96
CA LEU A 411 -0.39 13.51 8.71
C LEU A 411 -0.70 12.60 7.51
N ALA A 412 -0.63 11.28 7.70
CA ALA A 412 -1.01 10.31 6.68
C ALA A 412 -2.50 10.40 6.33
N ALA A 413 -3.37 10.55 7.32
CA ALA A 413 -4.81 10.73 7.11
C ALA A 413 -5.14 12.08 6.43
N GLY A 414 -4.24 13.06 6.50
CA GLY A 414 -4.35 14.33 5.77
C GLY A 414 -4.49 14.17 4.25
N TRP A 415 -4.07 13.03 3.68
CA TRP A 415 -4.27 12.71 2.27
C TRP A 415 -5.74 12.82 1.84
N PHE A 416 -6.66 12.33 2.68
CA PHE A 416 -8.11 12.37 2.44
C PHE A 416 -8.66 13.81 2.42
N PHE A 417 -7.97 14.75 3.08
CA PHE A 417 -8.37 16.15 3.24
C PHE A 417 -7.54 17.11 2.37
N GLY A 418 -6.76 16.59 1.43
CA GLY A 418 -6.07 17.40 0.41
C GLY A 418 -4.54 17.41 0.50
N ALA A 419 -3.90 16.72 1.47
CA ALA A 419 -2.45 16.51 1.44
C ALA A 419 -2.04 15.41 0.46
N ASN A 420 -2.35 15.63 -0.80
CA ASN A 420 -1.98 14.81 -1.95
C ASN A 420 -1.40 15.71 -3.05
N THR A 421 -0.83 15.11 -4.08
CA THR A 421 -0.18 15.83 -5.19
C THR A 421 -1.15 16.70 -6.00
N ALA A 422 -2.46 16.45 -5.94
CA ALA A 422 -3.48 17.29 -6.55
C ALA A 422 -3.89 18.50 -5.68
N GLY A 423 -3.60 18.47 -4.38
CA GLY A 423 -4.07 19.48 -3.43
C GLY A 423 -5.60 19.51 -3.26
N VAL A 424 -6.29 18.39 -3.54
CA VAL A 424 -7.76 18.30 -3.55
C VAL A 424 -8.22 17.29 -2.50
N PRO A 425 -9.19 17.61 -1.62
CA PRO A 425 -9.81 16.63 -0.76
C PRO A 425 -10.43 15.49 -1.57
N VAL A 426 -10.13 14.25 -1.19
CA VAL A 426 -10.62 13.03 -1.84
C VAL A 426 -11.67 12.30 -1.00
N TYR A 427 -11.98 12.80 0.19
CA TYR A 427 -13.09 12.36 1.03
C TYR A 427 -14.07 13.50 1.29
N ASP A 428 -15.36 13.23 1.14
CA ASP A 428 -16.43 14.15 1.53
C ASP A 428 -17.14 13.66 2.81
N PRO A 429 -16.98 14.34 3.96
CA PRO A 429 -17.64 13.95 5.21
C PRO A 429 -19.18 14.10 5.17
N ALA A 430 -19.72 14.90 4.26
CA ALA A 430 -21.17 15.11 4.16
C ALA A 430 -21.90 13.94 3.49
N THR A 431 -21.21 13.16 2.67
CA THR A 431 -21.80 12.06 1.87
C THR A 431 -21.14 10.70 2.09
N GLY A 432 -19.89 10.67 2.57
CA GLY A 432 -19.08 9.46 2.65
C GLY A 432 -18.42 9.09 1.32
N VAL A 433 -18.61 9.89 0.26
CA VAL A 433 -17.96 9.70 -1.03
C VAL A 433 -16.44 9.76 -0.84
N THR A 434 -15.75 8.79 -1.44
CA THR A 434 -14.28 8.74 -1.47
C THR A 434 -13.81 8.52 -2.89
N PHE A 435 -13.02 9.45 -3.43
CA PHE A 435 -12.47 9.32 -4.78
C PHE A 435 -11.46 8.18 -4.86
N ASP A 436 -11.43 7.49 -6.01
CA ASP A 436 -10.59 6.31 -6.24
C ASP A 436 -9.09 6.59 -6.04
N GLY A 437 -8.61 7.75 -6.48
CA GLY A 437 -7.22 8.12 -6.27
C GLY A 437 -6.74 9.37 -6.97
N VAL A 438 -5.43 9.60 -6.83
CA VAL A 438 -4.67 10.67 -7.46
C VAL A 438 -3.55 10.06 -8.28
N GLU A 439 -3.59 10.31 -9.59
CA GLU A 439 -2.65 9.81 -10.57
C GLU A 439 -1.25 10.40 -10.38
N THR A 440 -0.24 9.77 -10.98
CA THR A 440 1.16 10.23 -10.90
C THR A 440 1.38 11.62 -11.50
N ASP A 441 0.51 12.03 -12.44
CA ASP A 441 0.51 13.37 -13.05
C ASP A 441 -0.32 14.41 -12.25
N GLY A 442 -0.93 14.01 -11.12
CA GLY A 442 -1.75 14.87 -10.27
C GLY A 442 -3.23 14.94 -10.66
N ARG A 443 -3.67 14.22 -11.70
CA ARG A 443 -5.11 14.11 -12.03
C ARG A 443 -5.84 13.32 -10.94
N VAL A 444 -7.04 13.77 -10.58
CA VAL A 444 -7.91 13.06 -9.61
C VAL A 444 -8.87 12.14 -10.36
N ASN A 445 -8.88 10.85 -10.04
CA ASN A 445 -9.93 9.93 -10.45
C ASN A 445 -11.11 10.08 -9.48
N ARG A 446 -12.21 10.66 -9.95
CA ARG A 446 -13.40 11.01 -9.15
C ARG A 446 -14.45 9.91 -9.05
N ASN A 447 -14.22 8.75 -9.67
CA ASN A 447 -15.02 7.57 -9.41
C ASN A 447 -14.95 7.20 -7.93
N SER A 448 -15.97 6.51 -7.43
CA SER A 448 -16.13 6.21 -6.01
C SER A 448 -16.78 4.85 -5.81
N GLY A 449 -16.07 3.80 -6.26
CA GLY A 449 -16.50 2.42 -6.10
C GLY A 449 -16.44 1.93 -4.64
N ALA A 450 -16.71 0.64 -4.44
CA ALA A 450 -16.71 0.05 -3.11
C ALA A 450 -15.33 0.14 -2.44
N GLU A 451 -14.24 -0.21 -3.13
CA GLU A 451 -12.90 -0.19 -2.55
C GLU A 451 -12.54 1.18 -1.94
N SER A 452 -12.64 2.25 -2.72
CA SER A 452 -12.26 3.59 -2.28
C SER A 452 -13.13 4.07 -1.13
N THR A 453 -14.45 3.87 -1.25
CA THR A 453 -15.44 4.19 -0.22
C THR A 453 -15.15 3.45 1.08
N ILE A 454 -14.92 2.13 1.02
CA ILE A 454 -14.65 1.29 2.18
C ILE A 454 -13.37 1.75 2.89
N HIS A 455 -12.28 1.98 2.17
CA HIS A 455 -11.02 2.39 2.78
C HIS A 455 -11.02 3.84 3.30
N GLY A 456 -11.80 4.73 2.67
CA GLY A 456 -12.15 6.03 3.24
C GLY A 456 -12.87 5.87 4.58
N LEU A 457 -13.91 5.05 4.64
CA LEU A 457 -14.71 4.83 5.85
C LEU A 457 -13.93 4.12 6.97
N LEU A 458 -13.09 3.12 6.65
CA LEU A 458 -12.21 2.50 7.63
C LEU A 458 -11.26 3.53 8.25
N THR A 459 -10.75 4.47 7.45
CA THR A 459 -9.95 5.59 7.96
C THR A 459 -10.78 6.50 8.85
N MET A 460 -11.99 6.89 8.44
CA MET A 460 -12.83 7.77 9.26
C MET A 460 -13.26 7.13 10.59
N LEU A 461 -13.51 5.82 10.61
CA LEU A 461 -13.78 5.07 11.84
C LEU A 461 -12.57 5.13 12.80
N LEU A 462 -11.35 5.01 12.27
CA LEU A 462 -10.13 5.19 13.06
C LEU A 462 -10.02 6.62 13.60
N LEU A 463 -10.32 7.64 12.80
CA LEU A 463 -10.27 9.04 13.23
C LEU A 463 -11.33 9.36 14.29
N ASP A 464 -12.56 8.87 14.12
CA ASP A 464 -13.64 9.06 15.10
C ASP A 464 -13.28 8.46 16.46
N ALA A 465 -12.61 7.30 16.47
CA ALA A 465 -12.09 6.67 17.68
C ALA A 465 -10.88 7.39 18.29
N ASN A 466 -10.20 8.25 17.53
CA ASN A 466 -8.92 8.88 17.89
C ASN A 466 -8.95 10.40 17.62
N ARG A 467 -9.68 11.15 18.45
CA ARG A 467 -9.96 12.59 18.27
C ARG A 467 -8.74 13.49 18.06
N ASP A 468 -7.61 13.15 18.65
CA ASP A 468 -6.37 13.92 18.50
C ASP A 468 -5.70 13.67 17.14
N ILE A 469 -5.80 12.46 16.57
CA ILE A 469 -5.42 12.16 15.19
C ILE A 469 -6.36 12.87 14.22
N ALA A 470 -7.68 12.79 14.47
CA ALA A 470 -8.69 13.46 13.65
C ALA A 470 -8.44 14.97 13.56
N ARG A 471 -8.08 15.61 14.68
CA ARG A 471 -7.76 17.04 14.72
C ARG A 471 -6.59 17.41 13.81
N ILE A 472 -5.55 16.57 13.76
CA ILE A 472 -4.41 16.80 12.87
C ILE A 472 -4.88 16.64 11.42
N ALA A 473 -5.52 15.52 11.09
CA ALA A 473 -5.94 15.20 9.73
C ALA A 473 -6.89 16.26 9.15
N THR A 474 -7.90 16.67 9.91
CA THR A 474 -8.92 17.65 9.48
C THR A 474 -8.44 19.11 9.54
N SER A 475 -7.30 19.37 10.21
CA SER A 475 -6.66 20.69 10.13
C SER A 475 -5.95 20.91 8.80
N ILE A 476 -5.55 19.84 8.10
CA ILE A 476 -4.80 19.91 6.86
C ILE A 476 -5.73 20.31 5.70
N THR A 477 -5.26 21.23 4.88
CA THR A 477 -5.98 21.72 3.69
C THR A 477 -5.17 21.57 2.41
N GLY A 478 -3.95 21.02 2.48
CA GLY A 478 -3.09 20.88 1.31
C GLY A 478 -1.66 20.41 1.63
N LEU A 479 -0.98 19.90 0.61
CA LEU A 479 0.46 19.66 0.61
C LEU A 479 1.15 20.80 -0.16
N SER A 480 1.84 21.70 0.55
CA SER A 480 2.49 22.88 -0.03
C SER A 480 3.77 22.56 -0.77
N SER A 481 4.61 21.70 -0.18
CA SER A 481 5.88 21.27 -0.78
C SER A 481 6.37 20.00 -0.11
N PHE A 482 7.20 19.23 -0.80
CA PHE A 482 7.89 18.08 -0.24
C PHE A 482 9.27 17.91 -0.85
N SER A 483 10.16 17.22 -0.15
CA SER A 483 11.50 16.88 -0.59
C SER A 483 11.85 15.48 -0.06
N GLY A 484 11.75 14.49 -0.95
CA GLY A 484 11.95 13.08 -0.66
C GLY A 484 13.07 12.48 -1.52
N LEU A 485 12.91 11.21 -1.90
CA LEU A 485 13.86 10.52 -2.78
C LEU A 485 14.01 11.24 -4.12
N ARG A 486 15.25 11.29 -4.61
CA ARG A 486 15.59 11.74 -5.96
C ARG A 486 16.32 10.64 -6.70
N VAL A 487 16.24 10.68 -8.02
CA VAL A 487 16.93 9.77 -8.92
C VAL A 487 17.69 10.56 -9.99
N ILE A 488 18.86 10.05 -10.37
CA ILE A 488 19.55 10.44 -11.59
C ILE A 488 19.71 9.16 -12.43
N ASP A 489 19.02 9.13 -13.57
CA ASP A 489 19.05 8.00 -14.49
C ASP A 489 20.47 7.81 -15.06
N ALA A 490 20.92 6.56 -15.17
CA ALA A 490 22.28 6.28 -15.64
C ALA A 490 22.49 6.72 -17.09
N GLU A 491 21.48 6.60 -17.95
CA GLU A 491 21.55 7.02 -19.35
C GLU A 491 21.62 8.53 -19.54
N GLY A 492 21.22 9.31 -18.52
CA GLY A 492 21.34 10.76 -18.49
C GLY A 492 22.70 11.25 -17.97
N ALA A 493 23.54 10.35 -17.46
CA ALA A 493 24.84 10.67 -16.87
C ALA A 493 25.97 10.73 -17.91
N ARG A 494 27.18 11.10 -17.49
CA ARG A 494 28.35 11.07 -18.39
C ARG A 494 28.89 9.66 -18.51
N LEU A 495 28.87 9.13 -19.72
CA LEU A 495 29.29 7.76 -20.02
C LEU A 495 30.70 7.72 -20.60
N SER A 496 31.51 6.75 -20.20
CA SER A 496 32.74 6.41 -20.94
C SER A 496 32.41 5.69 -22.26
N ALA A 497 33.39 5.66 -23.18
CA ALA A 497 33.15 5.29 -24.58
C ALA A 497 32.62 3.85 -24.79
N GLY A 498 32.91 2.91 -23.88
CA GLY A 498 32.44 1.53 -23.98
C GLY A 498 31.05 1.28 -23.38
N CYS A 499 30.42 2.29 -22.75
CA CYS A 499 29.09 2.14 -22.17
C CYS A 499 28.00 2.11 -23.25
N VAL A 500 26.95 1.33 -23.01
CA VAL A 500 25.80 1.21 -23.92
C VAL A 500 24.50 1.37 -23.16
N VAL A 501 23.64 2.29 -23.61
CA VAL A 501 22.26 2.42 -23.10
C VAL A 501 21.41 1.31 -23.73
N VAL A 502 20.76 0.52 -22.88
CA VAL A 502 19.91 -0.61 -23.28
C VAL A 502 18.47 -0.35 -22.83
N ARG A 503 17.53 -0.48 -23.77
CA ARG A 503 16.09 -0.45 -23.51
C ARG A 503 15.52 -1.86 -23.70
N PRO A 504 15.05 -2.53 -22.63
CA PRO A 504 14.47 -3.85 -22.77
C PRO A 504 13.20 -3.82 -23.64
N GLU A 505 13.07 -4.78 -24.57
CA GLU A 505 11.89 -4.89 -25.45
C GLU A 505 10.58 -5.09 -24.66
N GLY A 506 10.66 -5.69 -23.46
CA GLY A 506 9.52 -5.94 -22.59
C GLY A 506 9.03 -4.75 -21.76
N GLY A 507 9.66 -3.58 -21.91
CA GLY A 507 9.40 -2.38 -21.12
C GLY A 507 10.29 -2.24 -19.88
N ALA A 508 9.97 -1.27 -19.02
CA ALA A 508 10.75 -0.96 -17.82
C ALA A 508 10.68 -2.05 -16.74
N TRP A 509 9.58 -2.80 -16.67
CA TRP A 509 9.37 -3.84 -15.66
C TRP A 509 10.28 -5.05 -15.91
N THR A 510 11.17 -5.31 -14.95
CA THR A 510 12.14 -6.41 -15.00
C THR A 510 11.61 -7.73 -14.44
N GLY A 511 10.42 -7.72 -13.84
CA GLY A 511 9.94 -8.79 -12.95
C GLY A 511 10.27 -8.55 -11.48
N GLU A 512 11.28 -7.73 -11.18
CA GLU A 512 11.71 -7.37 -9.82
C GLU A 512 11.46 -5.90 -9.44
N GLY A 513 11.18 -5.07 -10.42
CA GLY A 513 11.12 -3.62 -10.28
C GLY A 513 11.13 -2.96 -11.65
N ASN A 514 10.78 -1.69 -11.69
CA ASN A 514 10.88 -0.84 -12.86
C ASN A 514 12.27 -0.20 -12.95
N LEU A 515 12.87 -0.30 -14.13
CA LEU A 515 14.02 0.51 -14.49
C LEU A 515 13.63 2.00 -14.53
N SER A 516 14.45 2.85 -13.95
CA SER A 516 14.28 4.29 -14.05
C SER A 516 14.45 4.73 -15.51
N GLY A 517 13.61 5.66 -15.98
CA GLY A 517 13.60 6.08 -17.38
C GLY A 517 13.27 4.97 -18.42
N GLY A 518 13.01 3.74 -17.98
CA GLY A 518 12.78 2.58 -18.85
C GLY A 518 14.03 2.03 -19.54
N ALA A 519 15.22 2.38 -19.06
CA ALA A 519 16.50 1.93 -19.62
C ALA A 519 17.52 1.61 -18.53
N TYR A 520 18.60 0.94 -18.90
CA TYR A 520 19.80 0.84 -18.05
C TYR A 520 21.05 1.03 -18.91
N VAL A 521 22.16 1.40 -18.29
CA VAL A 521 23.48 1.44 -18.94
C VAL A 521 24.24 0.15 -18.65
N ARG A 522 24.61 -0.56 -19.71
CA ARG A 522 25.60 -1.65 -19.62
C ARG A 522 27.00 -1.04 -19.54
N VAL A 523 27.71 -1.34 -18.46
CA VAL A 523 29.06 -0.82 -18.16
C VAL A 523 30.05 -1.99 -18.13
N PRO A 524 30.82 -2.20 -19.21
CA PRO A 524 31.88 -3.23 -19.27
C PRO A 524 33.02 -2.97 -18.27
N ALA A 525 33.84 -3.99 -18.03
CA ALA A 525 34.94 -3.91 -17.08
C ALA A 525 35.93 -2.79 -17.47
N GLY A 526 36.23 -1.91 -16.53
CA GLY A 526 37.08 -0.73 -16.73
C GLY A 526 36.35 0.51 -17.25
N GLU A 527 35.12 0.38 -17.73
CA GLU A 527 34.27 1.51 -18.13
C GLU A 527 33.57 2.13 -16.90
N SER A 528 33.09 3.36 -17.05
CA SER A 528 32.52 4.13 -15.94
C SER A 528 31.38 5.06 -16.35
N VAL A 529 30.51 5.34 -15.39
CA VAL A 529 29.43 6.33 -15.46
C VAL A 529 29.63 7.37 -14.37
N GLU A 530 29.55 8.65 -14.73
CA GLU A 530 29.72 9.77 -13.79
C GLU A 530 28.45 10.61 -13.65
N PHE A 531 28.00 10.74 -12.41
CA PHE A 531 26.86 11.55 -11.99
C PHE A 531 27.33 12.84 -11.34
N ASP A 532 26.68 13.95 -11.65
CA ASP A 532 26.82 15.19 -10.88
C ASP A 532 25.74 15.22 -9.80
N VAL A 533 26.18 15.23 -8.53
CA VAL A 533 25.30 15.27 -7.37
C VAL A 533 25.43 16.63 -6.72
N THR A 534 24.29 17.30 -6.54
CA THR A 534 24.24 18.68 -6.00
C THR A 534 23.68 18.71 -4.58
N GLU A 535 23.13 17.58 -4.13
CA GLU A 535 22.48 17.39 -2.85
C GLU A 535 23.51 17.34 -1.72
N ALA A 536 23.45 18.36 -0.87
CA ALA A 536 24.21 18.40 0.37
C ALA A 536 23.82 17.25 1.30
N ASP A 537 24.83 16.57 1.86
CA ASP A 537 24.67 15.57 2.92
C ASP A 537 23.77 14.36 2.57
N GLY A 538 23.45 14.15 1.29
CA GLY A 538 22.60 13.04 0.84
C GLY A 538 23.16 11.64 1.13
N ILE A 539 22.26 10.67 1.26
CA ILE A 539 22.55 9.25 1.39
C ILE A 539 22.41 8.60 0.01
N LEU A 540 23.52 8.08 -0.51
CA LEU A 540 23.56 7.50 -1.86
C LEU A 540 23.21 6.02 -1.87
N HIS A 541 22.42 5.63 -2.86
CA HIS A 541 22.08 4.26 -3.17
C HIS A 541 22.31 3.99 -4.66
N GLY A 542 23.13 3.00 -4.98
CA GLY A 542 23.30 2.55 -6.36
C GLY A 542 22.17 1.61 -6.76
N LEU A 543 21.50 1.89 -7.88
CA LEU A 543 20.54 0.97 -8.49
C LEU A 543 21.26 0.21 -9.60
N VAL A 544 21.63 -1.03 -9.29
CA VAL A 544 22.22 -1.96 -10.25
C VAL A 544 21.24 -3.09 -10.41
N TRP A 545 20.85 -3.40 -11.66
CA TRP A 545 20.06 -4.58 -11.96
C TRP A 545 20.97 -5.80 -11.89
N ARG A 546 21.02 -6.42 -10.71
CA ARG A 546 21.94 -7.50 -10.41
C ARG A 546 21.54 -8.76 -11.17
N GLN A 547 22.54 -9.45 -11.69
CA GLN A 547 22.38 -10.71 -12.43
C GLN A 547 22.43 -11.92 -11.48
N ALA A 548 21.79 -13.03 -11.87
CA ALA A 548 21.86 -14.29 -11.14
C ALA A 548 23.29 -14.84 -11.07
N ALA A 549 23.97 -14.87 -12.22
CA ALA A 549 25.39 -15.20 -12.33
C ALA A 549 26.27 -14.08 -11.77
N ASP A 550 27.50 -14.40 -11.39
CA ASP A 550 28.49 -13.39 -11.06
C ASP A 550 28.73 -12.46 -12.27
N ALA A 551 28.80 -11.16 -11.99
CA ALA A 551 28.98 -10.11 -12.99
C ALA A 551 29.99 -9.05 -12.51
N GLY A 552 30.79 -9.39 -11.49
CA GLY A 552 31.70 -8.47 -10.84
C GLY A 552 31.00 -7.48 -9.92
N GLU A 553 31.60 -6.31 -9.79
CA GLU A 553 31.20 -5.27 -8.85
C GLU A 553 31.10 -3.91 -9.54
N ALA A 554 30.21 -3.07 -9.02
CA ALA A 554 30.25 -1.64 -9.24
C ALA A 554 31.10 -0.99 -8.15
N VAL A 555 32.19 -0.34 -8.54
CA VAL A 555 33.06 0.46 -7.66
C VAL A 555 32.57 1.90 -7.70
N TRP A 556 32.09 2.38 -6.56
CA TRP A 556 31.59 3.74 -6.41
C TRP A 556 32.69 4.61 -5.80
N GLU A 557 32.94 5.76 -6.41
CA GLU A 557 33.92 6.73 -5.94
C GLU A 557 33.30 8.12 -5.95
N VAL A 558 33.43 8.84 -4.83
CA VAL A 558 32.91 10.21 -4.71
C VAL A 558 34.05 11.20 -4.69
N PHE A 559 33.96 12.22 -5.54
CA PHE A 559 35.00 13.22 -5.76
C PHE A 559 34.52 14.63 -5.46
N ARG A 560 35.39 15.40 -4.80
CA ARG A 560 35.33 16.86 -4.76
C ARG A 560 36.43 17.41 -5.66
N GLY A 561 36.06 17.87 -6.85
CA GLY A 561 37.05 18.17 -7.90
C GLY A 561 37.90 16.94 -8.20
N ARG A 562 39.23 17.03 -8.01
CA ARG A 562 40.15 15.90 -8.22
C ARG A 562 40.37 15.02 -6.98
N ARG A 563 39.89 15.45 -5.81
CA ARG A 563 40.11 14.73 -4.55
C ARG A 563 39.02 13.69 -4.36
N ARG A 564 39.39 12.42 -4.28
CA ARG A 564 38.48 11.35 -3.85
C ARG A 564 38.19 11.51 -2.35
N LEU A 565 36.92 11.58 -1.99
CA LEU A 565 36.45 11.66 -0.61
C LEU A 565 36.39 10.27 0.02
N TRP A 566 35.74 9.34 -0.68
CA TRP A 566 35.59 7.95 -0.25
C TRP A 566 35.26 7.05 -1.45
N SER A 567 35.28 5.73 -1.21
CA SER A 567 34.90 4.72 -2.19
C SER A 567 34.22 3.54 -1.51
N SER A 568 33.31 2.89 -2.22
CA SER A 568 32.63 1.65 -1.81
C SER A 568 32.43 0.72 -3.00
N ARG A 569 31.95 -0.50 -2.72
CA ARG A 569 31.71 -1.55 -3.72
C ARG A 569 30.34 -2.16 -3.49
N THR A 570 29.62 -2.41 -4.58
CA THR A 570 28.35 -3.14 -4.55
C THR A 570 28.38 -4.27 -5.57
N PRO A 571 27.82 -5.45 -5.27
CA PRO A 571 27.75 -6.54 -6.23
C PRO A 571 26.90 -6.15 -7.45
N ALA A 572 27.35 -6.60 -8.62
CA ALA A 572 26.65 -6.46 -9.90
C ALA A 572 25.95 -7.76 -10.33
N GLY A 573 26.27 -8.87 -9.67
CA GLY A 573 25.72 -10.19 -9.94
C GLY A 573 25.65 -11.06 -8.69
N GLY A 574 25.58 -12.37 -8.91
CA GLY A 574 25.62 -13.39 -7.86
C GLY A 574 24.42 -13.36 -6.92
N THR A 575 23.21 -13.07 -7.42
CA THR A 575 21.99 -13.24 -6.60
C THR A 575 21.70 -14.73 -6.35
N GLY A 576 22.16 -15.61 -7.23
CA GLY A 576 21.91 -17.05 -7.15
C GLY A 576 20.60 -17.43 -7.84
N GLU A 577 20.00 -18.53 -7.42
CA GLU A 577 18.70 -18.96 -7.94
C GLU A 577 17.58 -18.05 -7.43
N ARG A 578 16.63 -17.72 -8.31
CA ARG A 578 15.48 -16.87 -7.99
C ARG A 578 14.56 -17.45 -6.91
N GLY A 579 14.49 -18.79 -6.77
CA GLY A 579 13.65 -19.42 -5.75
C GLY A 579 12.17 -19.05 -5.92
N LEU A 580 11.61 -18.29 -4.98
CA LEU A 580 10.22 -17.81 -4.98
C LEU A 580 10.00 -16.50 -5.76
N THR A 581 11.06 -15.79 -6.14
CA THR A 581 10.91 -14.55 -6.91
C THR A 581 10.50 -14.83 -8.36
N GLU A 582 9.94 -13.83 -9.02
CA GLU A 582 9.32 -13.99 -10.33
C GLU A 582 10.29 -13.88 -11.50
N ALA A 583 11.44 -13.23 -11.28
CA ALA A 583 12.47 -13.05 -12.29
C ALA A 583 13.86 -13.39 -11.75
N ASP A 584 14.77 -13.71 -12.66
CA ASP A 584 16.17 -13.92 -12.30
C ASP A 584 16.86 -12.58 -12.07
N GLY A 585 17.62 -12.48 -10.97
CA GLY A 585 18.33 -11.26 -10.62
C GLY A 585 17.55 -10.40 -9.62
N MET A 586 18.03 -9.17 -9.38
CA MET A 586 17.43 -8.30 -8.38
C MET A 586 17.65 -6.83 -8.71
N LEU A 587 16.60 -6.01 -8.58
CA LEU A 587 16.67 -4.55 -8.68
C LEU A 587 16.33 -3.93 -7.33
N VAL A 588 17.32 -3.87 -6.44
CA VAL A 588 17.19 -3.29 -5.09
C VAL A 588 18.21 -2.17 -4.92
N PRO A 589 17.82 -0.97 -4.44
CA PRO A 589 18.76 0.09 -4.11
C PRO A 589 19.81 -0.36 -3.08
N GLN A 590 21.08 -0.26 -3.45
CA GLN A 590 22.21 -0.69 -2.63
C GLN A 590 22.85 0.52 -1.94
N LEU A 591 22.78 0.57 -0.61
CA LEU A 591 23.38 1.66 0.19
C LEU A 591 24.89 1.74 -0.05
N LEU A 592 25.38 2.89 -0.55
CA LEU A 592 26.80 3.07 -0.89
C LEU A 592 27.66 3.45 0.32
N GLY A 593 27.03 3.92 1.40
CA GLY A 593 27.72 4.44 2.58
C GLY A 593 28.40 5.80 2.31
N GLY A 594 29.36 6.16 3.16
CA GLY A 594 30.07 7.44 3.09
C GLY A 594 29.19 8.64 3.46
N ASP A 595 29.83 9.72 3.93
CA ASP A 595 29.15 11.00 4.16
C ASP A 595 29.33 11.86 2.91
N LEU A 596 28.25 12.41 2.36
CA LEU A 596 28.34 13.47 1.35
C LEU A 596 28.64 14.81 2.03
N PRO A 597 29.42 15.68 1.38
CA PRO A 597 29.61 17.03 1.88
C PRO A 597 28.43 17.95 1.50
N GLY A 598 28.49 19.20 2.00
CA GLY A 598 27.52 20.24 1.64
C GLY A 598 27.72 20.87 0.26
N GLU A 599 28.83 20.59 -0.42
CA GLU A 599 29.14 21.09 -1.76
C GLU A 599 28.89 20.04 -2.85
N PRO A 600 28.63 20.43 -4.12
CA PRO A 600 28.45 19.48 -5.21
C PRO A 600 29.64 18.53 -5.38
N VAL A 601 29.34 17.28 -5.73
CA VAL A 601 30.32 16.21 -5.94
C VAL A 601 30.07 15.49 -7.26
N THR A 602 31.11 14.82 -7.75
CA THR A 602 30.99 13.84 -8.84
C THR A 602 31.01 12.45 -8.25
N VAL A 603 30.01 11.63 -8.57
CA VAL A 603 29.95 10.22 -8.20
C VAL A 603 30.28 9.40 -9.44
N ARG A 604 31.35 8.61 -9.39
CA ARG A 604 31.74 7.70 -10.47
C ARG A 604 31.41 6.27 -10.08
N CYS A 605 30.72 5.56 -10.96
CA CYS A 605 30.52 4.12 -10.91
C CYS A 605 31.42 3.47 -11.97
N THR A 606 32.46 2.74 -11.55
CA THR A 606 33.35 1.99 -12.43
C THR A 606 33.05 0.49 -12.31
N SER A 607 32.88 -0.20 -13.43
CA SER A 607 32.62 -1.63 -13.44
C SER A 607 33.90 -2.46 -13.36
N THR A 608 33.89 -3.55 -12.58
CA THR A 608 34.93 -4.60 -12.63
C THR A 608 34.53 -5.80 -13.49
N GLY A 609 33.34 -5.80 -14.08
CA GLY A 609 32.75 -6.92 -14.83
C GLY A 609 31.74 -6.44 -15.87
N ASP A 610 30.47 -6.78 -15.73
CA ASP A 610 29.39 -6.39 -16.66
C ASP A 610 28.21 -5.81 -15.86
N VAL A 611 28.38 -4.59 -15.38
CA VAL A 611 27.38 -3.91 -14.55
C VAL A 611 26.21 -3.45 -15.42
N ARG A 612 24.97 -3.77 -14.99
CA ARG A 612 23.74 -3.19 -15.53
C ARG A 612 23.29 -2.06 -14.61
N LEU A 613 23.76 -0.85 -14.87
CA LEU A 613 23.53 0.31 -14.03
C LEU A 613 22.23 1.00 -14.43
N ASP A 614 21.25 1.03 -13.54
CA ASP A 614 19.95 1.65 -13.77
C ASP A 614 20.00 3.14 -13.41
N ALA A 615 20.36 3.46 -12.15
CA ALA A 615 20.38 4.83 -11.68
C ALA A 615 21.23 5.04 -10.42
N LEU A 616 21.40 6.31 -10.04
CA LEU A 616 21.84 6.72 -8.71
C LEU A 616 20.65 7.33 -7.96
N MET A 617 20.19 6.66 -6.89
CA MET A 617 19.16 7.18 -6.00
C MET A 617 19.79 7.96 -4.85
N ILE A 618 19.24 9.14 -4.57
CA ILE A 618 19.72 10.08 -3.57
C ILE A 618 18.59 10.29 -2.57
N GLN A 619 18.80 9.84 -1.33
CA GLN A 619 17.90 10.15 -0.22
C GLN A 619 18.45 11.38 0.52
N PRO A 620 17.67 12.46 0.70
CA PRO A 620 18.11 13.59 1.52
C PRO A 620 18.44 13.14 2.95
N ALA A 621 19.46 13.73 3.59
CA ALA A 621 19.72 13.49 5.01
C ALA A 621 18.46 13.73 5.86
N VAL A 622 17.73 14.79 5.54
CA VAL A 622 16.42 15.10 6.11
C VAL A 622 15.42 15.30 4.97
N ALA A 623 14.56 14.31 4.76
CA ALA A 623 13.40 14.43 3.90
C ALA A 623 12.31 15.26 4.60
N ASN A 624 11.47 15.97 3.86
CA ASN A 624 10.42 16.79 4.48
C ASN A 624 9.12 16.88 3.66
N ALA A 625 8.04 17.18 4.36
CA ALA A 625 6.74 17.55 3.80
C ALA A 625 6.18 18.75 4.56
N VAL A 626 5.72 19.77 3.83
CA VAL A 626 5.10 20.99 4.36
C VAL A 626 3.62 20.95 4.02
N TYR A 627 2.79 21.00 5.05
CA TYR A 627 1.33 20.94 4.97
C TYR A 627 0.75 22.31 5.25
N SER A 628 -0.21 22.73 4.42
CA SER A 628 -1.09 23.85 4.76
C SER A 628 -2.13 23.37 5.75
N THR A 629 -2.39 24.17 6.79
CA THR A 629 -3.43 23.89 7.77
C THR A 629 -4.37 25.08 7.95
N THR A 630 -5.52 24.84 8.58
CA THR A 630 -6.51 25.89 8.91
C THR A 630 -5.97 26.98 9.83
N SER A 631 -4.84 26.75 10.52
CA SER A 631 -4.22 27.69 11.46
C SER A 631 -2.80 28.10 11.11
N GLY A 632 -2.25 27.67 9.97
CA GLY A 632 -0.87 27.94 9.58
C GLY A 632 -0.26 26.83 8.72
N ALA A 633 0.93 26.37 9.09
CA ALA A 633 1.63 25.30 8.39
C ALA A 633 2.16 24.26 9.37
N ALA A 634 2.08 22.99 8.99
CA ALA A 634 2.75 21.91 9.68
C ALA A 634 3.91 21.39 8.83
N VAL A 635 5.01 20.96 9.45
CA VAL A 635 6.15 20.40 8.71
C VAL A 635 6.58 19.09 9.35
N LEU A 636 6.67 18.05 8.53
CA LEU A 636 7.35 16.80 8.85
C LEU A 636 8.81 16.90 8.38
N TYR A 637 9.74 16.59 9.27
CA TYR A 637 11.14 16.36 8.96
C TYR A 637 11.49 14.91 9.32
N ALA A 638 11.99 14.13 8.36
CA ALA A 638 12.35 12.72 8.53
C ALA A 638 13.85 12.53 8.27
N ASN A 639 14.59 12.10 9.29
CA ASN A 639 16.04 11.97 9.18
C ASN A 639 16.44 10.55 8.77
N GLY A 640 17.00 10.40 7.57
CA GLY A 640 17.49 9.11 7.06
C GLY A 640 18.85 8.70 7.64
N THR A 641 19.57 9.62 8.29
CA THR A 641 20.92 9.39 8.82
C THR A 641 20.88 8.88 10.27
N ARG A 642 21.98 8.28 10.75
CA ARG A 642 22.10 7.87 12.17
C ARG A 642 22.47 9.01 13.12
N ARG A 643 22.82 10.18 12.58
CA ARG A 643 23.27 11.33 13.37
C ARG A 643 22.14 12.35 13.48
N ASP A 644 22.11 13.09 14.58
CA ASP A 644 21.21 14.23 14.70
C ASP A 644 21.56 15.29 13.65
N GLN A 645 20.53 15.79 12.99
CA GLN A 645 20.64 16.84 11.98
C GLN A 645 20.08 18.16 12.51
N ARG A 646 20.62 19.27 12.02
CA ARG A 646 20.12 20.63 12.30
C ARG A 646 19.85 21.35 10.99
N VAL A 647 18.59 21.40 10.60
CA VAL A 647 18.15 21.98 9.32
C VAL A 647 17.47 23.34 9.51
N ALA A 648 17.33 24.08 8.41
CA ALA A 648 16.60 25.33 8.42
C ALA A 648 15.11 25.10 8.76
N VAL A 649 14.52 26.07 9.44
CA VAL A 649 13.08 26.12 9.67
C VAL A 649 12.39 26.39 8.33
N LEU A 650 11.41 25.56 7.96
CA LEU A 650 10.67 25.65 6.69
C LEU A 650 9.34 26.42 6.84
N ALA A 651 8.81 26.47 8.07
CA ALA A 651 7.66 27.30 8.42
C ALA A 651 7.77 27.78 9.88
N PRO A 652 7.24 28.97 10.22
CA PRO A 652 7.17 29.43 11.61
C PRO A 652 6.39 28.45 12.49
N GLY A 653 6.88 28.18 13.69
CA GLY A 653 6.18 27.28 14.61
C GLY A 653 7.07 26.79 15.74
N ALA A 654 6.45 26.04 16.65
CA ALA A 654 7.16 25.23 17.64
C ALA A 654 7.14 23.77 17.19
N GLY A 655 7.98 22.91 17.77
CA GLY A 655 8.01 21.52 17.34
C GLY A 655 8.64 20.57 18.31
N ARG A 656 8.30 19.30 18.15
CA ARG A 656 8.75 18.19 18.98
C ARG A 656 9.55 17.22 18.13
N ALA A 657 10.67 16.78 18.70
CA ALA A 657 11.50 15.75 18.09
C ALA A 657 11.13 14.38 18.65
N TYR A 658 11.12 13.38 17.78
CA TYR A 658 10.76 12.00 18.09
C TYR A 658 11.86 11.05 17.63
N GLU A 659 12.11 10.01 18.41
CA GLU A 659 12.86 8.85 17.93
C GLU A 659 12.01 8.05 16.92
N ALA A 660 12.63 7.09 16.22
CA ALA A 660 11.93 6.22 15.27
C ALA A 660 10.73 5.49 15.88
N ASP A 661 10.78 5.15 17.18
CA ASP A 661 9.67 4.50 17.87
C ASP A 661 8.51 5.46 18.23
N GLY A 662 8.62 6.73 17.89
CA GLY A 662 7.69 7.79 18.23
C GLY A 662 7.84 8.34 19.65
N SER A 663 8.84 7.92 20.43
CA SER A 663 9.11 8.47 21.75
C SER A 663 9.65 9.90 21.65
N GLN A 664 9.09 10.80 22.46
CA GLN A 664 9.40 12.23 22.40
C GLN A 664 10.73 12.56 23.08
N ARG A 665 11.51 13.47 22.48
CA ARG A 665 12.83 13.95 22.96
C ARG A 665 12.91 15.47 23.14
N GLY A 666 11.78 16.08 23.49
CA GLY A 666 11.66 17.50 23.85
C GLY A 666 11.48 18.43 22.65
N GLN A 667 11.61 19.74 22.91
CA GLN A 667 11.49 20.79 21.90
C GLN A 667 12.58 20.65 20.83
N ALA A 668 12.22 20.90 19.58
CA ALA A 668 13.08 20.72 18.42
C ALA A 668 13.54 22.04 17.78
N VAL A 669 12.80 23.13 18.00
CA VAL A 669 13.06 24.43 17.38
C VAL A 669 13.90 25.30 18.32
N GLY A 670 15.01 25.86 17.81
CA GLY A 670 15.84 26.79 18.56
C GLY A 670 16.94 27.43 17.70
N GLY A 671 17.13 28.75 17.86
CA GLY A 671 18.16 29.50 17.12
C GLY A 671 17.99 29.49 15.60
N GLY A 672 16.74 29.50 15.11
CA GLY A 672 16.42 29.48 13.67
C GLY A 672 16.64 28.13 12.98
N LYS A 673 16.88 27.05 13.75
CA LYS A 673 17.07 25.69 13.23
C LYS A 673 16.12 24.70 13.88
N VAL A 674 15.86 23.60 13.17
CA VAL A 674 15.11 22.43 13.65
C VAL A 674 16.09 21.28 13.87
N ARG A 675 16.10 20.71 15.08
CA ARG A 675 16.83 19.48 15.39
C ARG A 675 15.99 18.27 15.02
N VAL A 676 16.53 17.39 14.19
CA VAL A 676 15.89 16.12 13.80
C VAL A 676 16.77 14.97 14.25
N ARG A 677 16.23 14.05 15.06
CA ARG A 677 16.97 12.93 15.66
C ARG A 677 17.42 11.93 14.60
N GLY A 678 18.60 11.34 14.76
CA GLY A 678 19.08 10.29 13.86
C GLY A 678 18.09 9.13 13.74
N GLY A 679 17.66 8.80 12.51
CA GLY A 679 16.67 7.76 12.22
C GLY A 679 15.23 8.08 12.67
N GLY A 680 15.03 9.20 13.36
CA GLY A 680 13.73 9.65 13.85
C GLY A 680 13.13 10.73 12.97
N PHE A 681 12.16 11.45 13.54
CA PHE A 681 11.44 12.50 12.85
C PHE A 681 11.14 13.68 13.77
N THR A 682 10.71 14.79 13.21
CA THR A 682 10.34 16.00 13.94
C THR A 682 9.15 16.65 13.27
N ILE A 683 8.20 17.09 14.08
CA ILE A 683 7.02 17.79 13.62
C ILE A 683 7.04 19.22 14.17
N THR A 684 6.89 20.21 13.30
CA THR A 684 6.69 21.62 13.69
C THR A 684 5.32 22.10 13.23
N GLN A 685 4.63 22.91 14.02
CA GLN A 685 3.32 23.49 13.74
C GLN A 685 3.16 24.89 14.35
#